data_AF-A0A8E5HWH4-F1
#
_entry.id   AF-A0A8E5HWH4-F1
#
_cell.length_a   1.000
_cell.length_b   1.000
_cell.length_c   1.000
_cell.angle_alpha   90.00
_cell.angle_beta   90.00
_cell.angle_gamma   90.00
#
_symmetry.space_group_name_H-M   'P 1'
#
loop_
_entity.id
_entity.type
_entity.pdbx_description
1 polymer ?
#
loop_
_entity_poly.entity_id
_entity_poly.type
_entity_poly.pdbx_seq_one_letter_code
_entity_poly.pdbx_strand_id
1 'polypeptide(L)'
;MTSTAASKATAPVTSDVAWLAAGRCQGCDEIRLAETRRKEQRKGDVAAARSSMSAFFSSDTMSAVGDQPSLSSSVFNALETPDASKATPELVHNLRHDSTVLALAVSPTHKSIYAGTQDGEIVVWSLDTFHQTRQVQAHKRSVLSLFLSPDASLLFSSAGDAIINVWCPRTLRRLYEVYGVYDVGDVFCTAYSPQHDTLYIGAQNTTIQWVTLGSPSSRVSPDSQSHPDRRSHRFFDSKAVGGGGATPRRNEDRWALIPRAQAVLEIDEGSIRHFAHNGYVYCMLMAKGPTVEADSDEDVLISGGGDGTIKLWRLAASAENGRGSEEGPGGGGIDEIMALGTDDAESVLSLALDGSFLYAGKLDGIVELWDLDTAQRLRVIKAHGGDVMSLQMGWGCLWAGSTNGWVSKYSTAHYGAYRHASSRDLSQKYQCLGKWKAHKGKILASANTTYCSEQYFITGSNDEKISVWSVKDLASPSKQQAGQGVSNDLLLSTLSDFVSYKTISSRPEFAEDCRKGATFLGSLFKRLGGHVEMLSTEKARNPVVYAKFSGKKEASSSSSSSEQRKRILFYGHYDVVAADEKKGKWATDPFSATGTNGFLYGRGVSDNKGPVIAALYSVTDLMQAHRLNNDVIFLIEGEEEFGSRGFEEAVRRNKGLIGHVDYILLANSYWLNDEVPCLTYGLRGVLHATVCVDSPRPDIHSGVDGSHLSDEPLTDLTCVLSKLKGPGNRILIPGFYDGIPALTPEEEARFDDIASIMVHQQPQPASADKLKRSLLARWREPNLTIHKYKVSGPDGSLVSSHASSHISLRLVPGQEVEHVAAALEWHLRRQFGLLESQNRLSVNVDNKAEPWLGDPGNDIFCTLGQAIMEAWPDRFERVPQGQQHRHQQGAQAQAQASSVGRATKPRQPLYIREGGSIPAIRFLEKEFGAPAANFPCGRASDAAHLDNERMSLVNLLKAREIFRMVFARL
;
A
#
# COMPACT_ATOMS: atom_id res chain seq x y z
N MET A 1 -66.12 0.01 35.46
CA MET A 1 -66.83 -0.97 36.31
C MET A 1 -66.25 -2.35 35.98
N THR A 2 -65.12 -2.73 36.57
CA THR A 2 -64.96 -3.60 37.77
C THR A 2 -65.68 -4.95 37.62
N SER A 3 -64.92 -6.01 37.31
CA SER A 3 -64.54 -7.14 38.21
C SER A 3 -65.53 -8.33 38.06
N THR A 4 -65.28 -9.63 38.22
CA THR A 4 -64.27 -10.42 38.95
C THR A 4 -64.43 -11.93 38.59
N ALA A 5 -63.32 -12.69 38.63
CA ALA A 5 -63.08 -14.08 39.15
C ALA A 5 -64.21 -15.16 39.14
N ALA A 6 -64.07 -16.39 38.57
CA ALA A 6 -63.20 -17.56 38.86
C ALA A 6 -63.85 -18.66 39.76
N SER A 7 -63.86 -19.95 39.34
CA SER A 7 -63.53 -21.13 40.17
C SER A 7 -63.68 -22.52 39.48
N LYS A 8 -62.60 -23.32 39.53
CA LYS A 8 -62.42 -24.78 39.85
C LYS A 8 -63.42 -25.83 39.31
N ALA A 9 -63.03 -26.85 38.52
CA ALA A 9 -62.14 -28.03 38.71
C ALA A 9 -62.79 -29.23 39.45
N THR A 10 -62.92 -30.40 38.79
CA THR A 10 -62.34 -31.74 39.11
C THR A 10 -63.05 -32.92 38.39
N ALA A 11 -62.28 -33.96 38.04
CA ALA A 11 -62.62 -35.18 37.28
C ALA A 11 -63.39 -36.26 38.08
N PRO A 12 -63.75 -37.45 37.50
CA PRO A 12 -62.82 -38.60 37.54
C PRO A 12 -62.87 -39.64 36.37
N VAL A 13 -61.76 -40.40 36.35
CA VAL A 13 -61.34 -41.74 35.82
C VAL A 13 -62.49 -42.80 35.81
N THR A 14 -62.66 -43.78 34.88
CA THR A 14 -61.86 -45.02 34.62
C THR A 14 -62.35 -45.86 33.41
N SER A 15 -61.37 -46.51 32.74
CA SER A 15 -61.32 -47.86 32.10
C SER A 15 -62.46 -48.43 31.23
N ASP A 16 -62.18 -48.78 29.96
CA ASP A 16 -61.86 -50.16 29.53
C ASP A 16 -61.63 -50.29 28.01
N VAL A 17 -60.80 -51.26 27.63
CA VAL A 17 -60.26 -51.54 26.29
C VAL A 17 -60.90 -52.82 25.72
N ALA A 18 -61.41 -52.79 24.48
CA ALA A 18 -61.11 -53.75 23.39
C ALA A 18 -62.07 -53.68 22.17
N TRP A 19 -61.49 -53.37 20.99
CA TRP A 19 -61.61 -53.99 19.63
C TRP A 19 -62.95 -54.63 19.19
N LEU A 20 -63.49 -54.52 17.95
CA LEU A 20 -62.98 -54.34 16.58
C LEU A 20 -64.21 -54.07 15.66
N ALA A 21 -64.09 -53.26 14.60
CA ALA A 21 -64.44 -53.62 13.20
C ALA A 21 -64.68 -52.39 12.29
N ALA A 22 -63.69 -52.15 11.42
CA ALA A 22 -63.80 -51.83 9.99
C ALA A 22 -64.93 -50.92 9.46
N GLY A 23 -64.55 -49.70 9.10
CA GLY A 23 -65.14 -48.94 7.99
C GLY A 23 -64.02 -48.17 7.27
N ARG A 24 -63.51 -48.70 6.15
CA ARG A 24 -62.53 -48.01 5.31
C ARG A 24 -63.23 -46.85 4.60
N CYS A 25 -62.87 -45.62 4.96
CA CYS A 25 -63.32 -44.42 4.25
C CYS A 25 -62.51 -44.27 2.96
N GLN A 26 -63.15 -44.48 1.81
CA GLN A 26 -62.56 -44.31 0.47
C GLN A 26 -61.89 -42.92 0.28
N GLY A 27 -62.43 -41.88 0.92
CA GLY A 27 -61.86 -40.52 0.86
C GLY A 27 -60.51 -40.38 1.57
N CYS A 28 -60.24 -41.14 2.64
CA CYS A 28 -58.96 -41.08 3.34
C CYS A 28 -57.84 -41.79 2.57
N ASP A 29 -58.17 -42.85 1.83
CA ASP A 29 -57.22 -43.56 0.97
C ASP A 29 -56.92 -42.76 -0.31
N GLU A 30 -57.90 -42.04 -0.87
CA GLU A 30 -57.67 -41.11 -1.99
C GLU A 30 -56.83 -39.89 -1.59
N ILE A 31 -57.03 -39.33 -0.39
CA ILE A 31 -56.19 -38.23 0.12
C ILE A 31 -54.76 -38.71 0.36
N ARG A 32 -54.56 -39.91 0.94
CA ARG A 32 -53.21 -40.49 1.09
C ARG A 32 -52.55 -40.77 -0.25
N LEU A 33 -53.26 -41.30 -1.23
CA LEU A 33 -52.73 -41.52 -2.59
C LEU A 33 -52.42 -40.19 -3.31
N ALA A 34 -53.24 -39.15 -3.10
CA ALA A 34 -53.00 -37.81 -3.65
C ALA A 34 -51.80 -37.11 -2.98
N GLU A 35 -51.62 -37.26 -1.66
CA GLU A 35 -50.45 -36.76 -0.93
C GLU A 35 -49.17 -37.50 -1.30
N THR A 36 -49.27 -38.81 -1.56
CA THR A 36 -48.12 -39.62 -1.99
C THR A 36 -47.72 -39.26 -3.42
N ARG A 37 -48.69 -39.07 -4.33
CA ARG A 37 -48.44 -38.55 -5.70
C ARG A 37 -47.88 -37.13 -5.69
N ARG A 38 -48.36 -36.23 -4.82
CA ARG A 38 -47.80 -34.87 -4.66
C ARG A 38 -46.37 -34.89 -4.10
N LYS A 39 -46.03 -35.85 -3.22
CA LYS A 39 -44.65 -36.04 -2.73
C LYS A 39 -43.71 -36.63 -3.79
N GLU A 40 -44.18 -37.53 -4.63
CA GLU A 40 -43.40 -38.08 -5.75
C GLU A 40 -43.23 -37.08 -6.89
N GLN A 41 -44.25 -36.27 -7.17
CA GLN A 41 -44.19 -35.20 -8.17
C GLN A 41 -43.25 -34.07 -7.71
N ARG A 42 -43.25 -33.69 -6.41
CA ARG A 42 -42.22 -32.82 -5.83
C ARG A 42 -40.81 -33.42 -5.90
N LYS A 43 -40.63 -34.73 -5.78
CA LYS A 43 -39.31 -35.38 -5.96
C LYS A 43 -38.86 -35.36 -7.43
N GLY A 44 -39.78 -35.50 -8.38
CA GLY A 44 -39.51 -35.40 -9.82
C GLY A 44 -39.15 -33.97 -10.26
N ASP A 45 -39.87 -32.96 -9.76
CA ASP A 45 -39.61 -31.55 -10.07
C ASP A 45 -38.30 -31.05 -9.44
N VAL A 46 -37.94 -31.55 -8.25
CA VAL A 46 -36.63 -31.30 -7.60
C VAL A 46 -35.48 -31.99 -8.35
N ALA A 47 -35.71 -33.14 -8.99
CA ALA A 47 -34.71 -33.80 -9.83
C ALA A 47 -34.50 -33.08 -11.18
N ALA A 48 -35.58 -32.54 -11.78
CA ALA A 48 -35.49 -31.73 -12.99
C ALA A 48 -34.84 -30.35 -12.74
N ALA A 49 -35.12 -29.71 -11.58
CA ALA A 49 -34.45 -28.47 -11.17
C ALA A 49 -32.97 -28.68 -10.81
N ARG A 50 -32.59 -29.85 -10.29
CA ARG A 50 -31.17 -30.24 -10.11
C ARG A 50 -30.41 -30.38 -11.44
N SER A 51 -31.08 -30.82 -12.50
CA SER A 51 -30.48 -30.97 -13.84
C SER A 51 -30.26 -29.64 -14.56
N SER A 52 -31.06 -28.61 -14.30
CA SER A 52 -30.83 -27.30 -14.93
C SER A 52 -29.70 -26.54 -14.22
N MET A 53 -29.51 -26.77 -12.92
CA MET A 53 -28.48 -26.09 -12.12
C MET A 53 -27.08 -26.72 -12.23
N SER A 54 -26.98 -28.01 -12.61
CA SER A 54 -25.70 -28.61 -12.98
C SER A 54 -25.14 -28.07 -14.31
N ALA A 55 -26.00 -27.52 -15.17
CA ALA A 55 -25.59 -26.93 -16.45
C ALA A 55 -25.05 -25.49 -16.33
N PHE A 56 -25.20 -24.82 -15.17
CA PHE A 56 -24.72 -23.45 -14.98
C PHE A 56 -23.21 -23.34 -14.67
N PHE A 57 -22.50 -24.46 -14.50
CA PHE A 57 -21.05 -24.50 -14.23
C PHE A 57 -20.33 -25.68 -14.92
N SER A 58 -20.76 -26.08 -16.12
CA SER A 58 -20.05 -27.11 -16.90
C SER A 58 -19.39 -26.50 -18.14
N SER A 59 -18.07 -26.35 -18.11
CA SER A 59 -17.25 -26.18 -19.32
C SER A 59 -16.78 -27.56 -19.78
N ASP A 60 -17.45 -28.15 -20.76
CA ASP A 60 -16.91 -29.31 -21.49
C ASP A 60 -17.27 -29.17 -22.97
N THR A 61 -16.36 -28.52 -23.71
CA THR A 61 -16.24 -28.67 -25.17
C THR A 61 -14.78 -28.48 -25.57
N MET A 62 -13.99 -29.54 -25.45
CA MET A 62 -12.69 -29.68 -26.11
C MET A 62 -12.87 -30.43 -27.43
N SER A 63 -12.65 -29.77 -28.56
CA SER A 63 -12.31 -30.42 -29.82
C SER A 63 -10.79 -30.37 -30.01
N ALA A 64 -10.17 -31.54 -30.05
CA ALA A 64 -8.74 -31.74 -30.21
C ALA A 64 -8.22 -31.27 -31.57
N VAL A 65 -7.18 -30.42 -31.59
CA VAL A 65 -6.19 -30.31 -32.67
C VAL A 65 -4.84 -29.81 -32.12
N GLY A 66 -3.79 -30.65 -32.23
CA GLY A 66 -2.42 -30.26 -32.60
C GLY A 66 -1.46 -29.72 -31.52
N ASP A 67 -0.55 -30.58 -31.06
CA ASP A 67 0.66 -30.26 -30.28
C ASP A 67 1.62 -29.28 -30.98
N GLN A 68 2.01 -28.19 -30.29
CA GLN A 68 3.31 -27.52 -30.37
C GLN A 68 3.67 -26.90 -29.00
N PRO A 69 4.94 -26.88 -28.57
CA PRO A 69 5.31 -26.63 -27.17
C PRO A 69 5.48 -25.14 -26.86
N SER A 70 4.83 -24.65 -25.80
CA SER A 70 5.05 -23.31 -25.23
C SER A 70 5.88 -23.35 -23.94
N LEU A 71 6.81 -22.40 -23.86
CA LEU A 71 7.87 -22.22 -22.87
C LEU A 71 7.38 -21.74 -21.49
N SER A 72 8.13 -22.18 -20.47
CA SER A 72 8.30 -21.59 -19.13
C SER A 72 7.24 -21.80 -18.04
N SER A 73 7.21 -23.01 -17.49
CA SER A 73 6.79 -23.26 -16.10
C SER A 73 8.00 -23.17 -15.16
N SER A 74 8.37 -21.95 -14.73
CA SER A 74 9.33 -21.78 -13.64
C SER A 74 9.16 -20.42 -12.98
N VAL A 75 8.29 -20.34 -11.96
CA VAL A 75 8.53 -19.82 -10.59
C VAL A 75 7.23 -20.05 -9.82
N PHE A 76 6.95 -21.28 -9.40
CA PHE A 76 6.02 -21.52 -8.30
C PHE A 76 6.85 -22.06 -7.14
N ASN A 77 7.18 -21.20 -6.18
CA ASN A 77 7.62 -21.69 -4.87
C ASN A 77 6.41 -22.36 -4.23
N ALA A 78 6.39 -23.69 -4.26
CA ALA A 78 5.47 -24.49 -3.49
C ALA A 78 5.72 -24.20 -2.00
N LEU A 79 4.89 -23.34 -1.41
CA LEU A 79 4.83 -23.25 0.05
C LEU A 79 4.18 -24.54 0.56
N GLU A 80 4.92 -25.23 1.42
CA GLU A 80 4.48 -26.40 2.17
C GLU A 80 3.12 -26.13 2.83
N THR A 81 2.26 -27.15 2.80
CA THR A 81 0.97 -27.13 3.52
C THR A 81 1.27 -27.09 5.03
N PRO A 82 0.82 -26.07 5.77
CA PRO A 82 1.12 -25.99 7.20
C PRO A 82 0.39 -27.08 7.98
N ASP A 83 1.07 -27.64 8.98
CA ASP A 83 0.51 -28.49 10.03
C ASP A 83 -0.79 -27.90 10.62
N ALA A 84 -1.81 -28.74 10.75
CA ALA A 84 -3.15 -28.41 11.24
C ALA A 84 -3.20 -28.17 12.77
N SER A 85 -2.39 -27.26 13.29
CA SER A 85 -2.27 -26.98 14.74
C SER A 85 -2.34 -25.49 15.14
N LYS A 86 -3.01 -24.64 14.37
CA LYS A 86 -3.32 -23.24 14.73
C LYS A 86 -4.83 -23.03 14.90
N ALA A 87 -5.22 -22.38 15.99
CA ALA A 87 -6.56 -22.37 16.60
C ALA A 87 -7.71 -22.18 15.60
N THR A 88 -8.57 -23.18 15.50
CA THR A 88 -9.81 -23.11 14.74
C THR A 88 -10.82 -22.24 15.50
N PRO A 89 -11.54 -21.30 14.84
CA PRO A 89 -12.64 -20.59 15.48
C PRO A 89 -13.66 -21.55 16.09
N GLU A 90 -14.24 -21.18 17.22
CA GLU A 90 -15.21 -22.02 17.92
C GLU A 90 -16.58 -21.92 17.22
N LEU A 91 -17.15 -23.05 16.81
CA LEU A 91 -18.49 -23.06 16.24
C LEU A 91 -19.53 -22.81 17.34
N VAL A 92 -20.17 -21.65 17.31
CA VAL A 92 -21.17 -21.23 18.29
C VAL A 92 -22.54 -21.80 17.95
N HIS A 93 -22.93 -21.73 16.68
CA HIS A 93 -24.27 -22.13 16.25
C HIS A 93 -24.34 -22.55 14.78
N ASN A 94 -25.31 -23.41 14.46
CA ASN A 94 -25.74 -23.72 13.10
C ASN A 94 -27.22 -23.37 12.95
N LEU A 95 -27.51 -22.34 12.16
CA LEU A 95 -28.88 -21.97 11.78
C LEU A 95 -29.23 -22.80 10.54
N ARG A 96 -30.43 -23.38 10.51
CA ARG A 96 -30.88 -24.20 9.38
C ARG A 96 -32.12 -23.59 8.76
N HIS A 97 -32.16 -23.58 7.42
CA HIS A 97 -33.33 -23.27 6.61
C HIS A 97 -33.63 -24.45 5.68
N ASP A 98 -34.76 -24.43 4.95
CA ASP A 98 -35.12 -25.48 4.00
C ASP A 98 -34.65 -25.19 2.55
N SER A 99 -33.84 -24.14 2.37
CA SER A 99 -33.31 -23.72 1.06
C SER A 99 -31.85 -23.26 1.18
N THR A 100 -31.12 -23.31 0.07
CA THR A 100 -29.72 -22.85 -0.05
C THR A 100 -29.59 -21.39 0.36
N VAL A 101 -28.53 -21.08 1.11
CA VAL A 101 -28.17 -19.70 1.48
C VAL A 101 -27.16 -19.16 0.46
N LEU A 102 -27.56 -18.10 -0.25
CA LEU A 102 -26.80 -17.50 -1.35
C LEU A 102 -26.16 -16.17 -0.97
N ALA A 103 -26.80 -15.40 -0.08
CA ALA A 103 -26.35 -14.07 0.35
C ALA A 103 -26.49 -13.90 1.86
N LEU A 104 -25.60 -13.12 2.46
CA LEU A 104 -25.62 -12.81 3.89
C LEU A 104 -25.33 -11.33 4.14
N ALA A 105 -26.04 -10.77 5.12
CA ALA A 105 -25.72 -9.47 5.71
C ALA A 105 -25.94 -9.54 7.23
N VAL A 106 -25.16 -8.78 7.99
CA VAL A 106 -25.23 -8.80 9.46
C VAL A 106 -25.26 -7.38 10.01
N SER A 107 -26.16 -7.12 10.98
CA SER A 107 -26.26 -5.82 11.65
C SER A 107 -26.16 -6.00 13.15
N PRO A 108 -25.07 -5.53 13.80
CA PRO A 108 -25.00 -5.49 15.25
C PRO A 108 -25.98 -4.46 15.83
N THR A 109 -26.26 -3.37 15.10
CA THR A 109 -27.23 -2.33 15.48
C THR A 109 -28.65 -2.86 15.61
N HIS A 110 -29.09 -3.69 14.66
CA HIS A 110 -30.42 -4.34 14.70
C HIS A 110 -30.37 -5.74 15.29
N LYS A 111 -29.21 -6.18 15.77
CA LYS A 111 -28.99 -7.50 16.39
C LYS A 111 -29.48 -8.64 15.49
N SER A 112 -29.22 -8.56 14.20
CA SER A 112 -29.85 -9.42 13.20
C SER A 112 -28.86 -9.98 12.18
N ILE A 113 -29.04 -11.26 11.81
CA ILE A 113 -28.41 -11.93 10.67
C ILE A 113 -29.48 -12.07 9.59
N TYR A 114 -29.24 -11.52 8.41
CA TYR A 114 -30.12 -11.61 7.24
C TYR A 114 -29.53 -12.62 6.26
N ALA A 115 -30.33 -13.59 5.81
CA ALA A 115 -29.92 -14.55 4.78
C ALA A 115 -30.88 -14.53 3.60
N GLY A 116 -30.31 -14.45 2.40
CA GLY A 116 -31.02 -14.54 1.14
C GLY A 116 -30.96 -15.96 0.63
N THR A 117 -32.11 -16.51 0.25
CA THR A 117 -32.23 -17.92 -0.12
C THR A 117 -32.44 -18.12 -1.62
N GLN A 118 -32.16 -19.34 -2.09
CA GLN A 118 -32.45 -19.76 -3.47
C GLN A 118 -33.95 -19.73 -3.81
N ASP A 119 -34.81 -19.75 -2.80
CA ASP A 119 -36.26 -19.70 -2.92
C ASP A 119 -36.83 -18.27 -3.02
N GLY A 120 -35.95 -17.25 -3.05
CA GLY A 120 -36.36 -15.85 -3.11
C GLY A 120 -36.81 -15.26 -1.78
N GLU A 121 -36.43 -15.89 -0.67
CA GLU A 121 -36.80 -15.44 0.68
C GLU A 121 -35.65 -14.68 1.34
N ILE A 122 -36.02 -13.73 2.21
CA ILE A 122 -35.11 -13.17 3.22
C ILE A 122 -35.55 -13.71 4.57
N VAL A 123 -34.64 -14.43 5.23
CA VAL A 123 -34.85 -15.01 6.56
C VAL A 123 -33.95 -14.29 7.55
N VAL A 124 -34.48 -13.98 8.74
CA VAL A 124 -33.79 -13.16 9.74
C VAL A 124 -33.69 -13.88 11.07
N TRP A 125 -32.47 -14.03 11.58
CA TRP A 125 -32.18 -14.58 12.90
C TRP A 125 -31.67 -13.50 13.84
N SER A 126 -32.01 -13.64 15.12
CA SER A 126 -31.48 -12.78 16.18
C SER A 126 -30.01 -13.11 16.48
N LEU A 127 -29.15 -12.08 16.61
CA LEU A 127 -27.78 -12.23 17.12
C LEU A 127 -27.76 -12.52 18.63
N ASP A 128 -28.80 -12.17 19.38
CA ASP A 128 -28.89 -12.44 20.82
C ASP A 128 -29.24 -13.91 21.10
N THR A 129 -30.20 -14.46 20.35
CA THR A 129 -30.81 -15.76 20.68
C THR A 129 -30.61 -16.82 19.61
N PHE A 130 -30.11 -16.47 18.42
CA PHE A 130 -30.02 -17.34 17.25
C PHE A 130 -31.35 -17.96 16.80
N HIS A 131 -32.47 -17.45 17.29
CA HIS A 131 -33.79 -17.87 16.84
C HIS A 131 -34.21 -17.08 15.61
N GLN A 132 -34.91 -17.75 14.69
CA GLN A 132 -35.54 -17.10 13.56
C GLN A 132 -36.62 -16.13 14.08
N THR A 133 -36.50 -14.87 13.69
CA THR A 133 -37.42 -13.80 14.12
C THR A 133 -38.42 -13.45 13.02
N ARG A 134 -37.99 -13.47 11.75
CA ARG A 134 -38.80 -13.06 10.61
C ARG A 134 -38.42 -13.84 9.35
N GLN A 135 -39.37 -13.93 8.44
CA GLN A 135 -39.21 -14.47 7.09
C GLN A 135 -40.14 -13.71 6.16
N VAL A 136 -39.67 -13.38 4.97
CA VAL A 136 -40.46 -12.70 3.95
C VAL A 136 -40.11 -13.23 2.56
N GLN A 137 -41.13 -13.42 1.72
CA GLN A 137 -40.90 -13.63 0.29
C GLN A 137 -40.45 -12.30 -0.31
N ALA A 138 -39.19 -12.19 -0.69
CA ALA A 138 -38.60 -10.95 -1.16
C ALA A 138 -38.63 -10.85 -2.69
N HIS A 139 -38.37 -11.96 -3.38
CA HIS A 139 -38.17 -12.02 -4.83
C HIS A 139 -38.89 -13.21 -5.45
N LYS A 140 -39.03 -13.21 -6.79
CA LYS A 140 -39.61 -14.36 -7.52
C LYS A 140 -38.56 -15.45 -7.78
N ARG A 141 -37.30 -15.05 -7.76
CA ARG A 141 -36.12 -15.88 -8.02
C ARG A 141 -35.17 -15.83 -6.82
N SER A 142 -34.12 -16.64 -6.90
CA SER A 142 -33.01 -16.69 -5.95
C SER A 142 -32.52 -15.31 -5.53
N VAL A 143 -32.38 -15.05 -4.23
CA VAL A 143 -31.76 -13.81 -3.73
C VAL A 143 -30.24 -13.94 -3.88
N LEU A 144 -29.64 -13.14 -4.76
CA LEU A 144 -28.22 -13.26 -5.12
C LEU A 144 -27.31 -12.34 -4.31
N SER A 145 -27.82 -11.20 -3.83
CA SER A 145 -27.07 -10.26 -3.00
C SER A 145 -27.92 -9.71 -1.87
N LEU A 146 -27.27 -9.50 -0.72
CA LEU A 146 -27.80 -8.74 0.41
C LEU A 146 -26.74 -7.76 0.88
N PHE A 147 -27.12 -6.50 1.01
CA PHE A 147 -26.21 -5.44 1.42
C PHE A 147 -26.92 -4.49 2.40
N LEU A 148 -26.25 -4.14 3.50
CA LEU A 148 -26.74 -3.14 4.45
C LEU A 148 -26.03 -1.81 4.17
N SER A 149 -26.78 -0.70 4.21
CA SER A 149 -26.16 0.62 4.16
C SER A 149 -25.20 0.81 5.35
N PRO A 150 -24.14 1.65 5.24
CA PRO A 150 -23.16 1.85 6.30
C PRO A 150 -23.74 2.31 7.65
N ASP A 151 -24.84 3.06 7.63
CA ASP A 151 -25.61 3.50 8.81
C ASP A 151 -26.64 2.46 9.29
N ALA A 152 -26.72 1.31 8.60
CA ALA A 152 -27.71 0.25 8.78
C ALA A 152 -29.17 0.72 8.68
N SER A 153 -29.47 1.83 8.00
CA SER A 153 -30.85 2.31 7.83
C SER A 153 -31.62 1.57 6.73
N LEU A 154 -30.91 1.03 5.73
CA LEU A 154 -31.48 0.34 4.56
C LEU A 154 -30.85 -1.05 4.37
N LEU A 155 -31.67 -2.01 3.94
CA LEU A 155 -31.24 -3.33 3.47
C LEU A 155 -31.60 -3.46 1.99
N PHE A 156 -30.62 -3.73 1.15
CA PHE A 156 -30.76 -3.96 -0.27
C PHE A 156 -30.75 -5.45 -0.56
N SER A 157 -31.58 -5.88 -1.50
CA SER A 157 -31.60 -7.26 -1.97
C SER A 157 -31.80 -7.30 -3.48
N SER A 158 -30.93 -8.02 -4.17
CA SER A 158 -31.06 -8.34 -5.59
C SER A 158 -31.30 -9.84 -5.79
N ALA A 159 -31.72 -10.23 -6.99
CA ALA A 159 -32.09 -11.59 -7.28
C ALA A 159 -31.75 -12.01 -8.72
N GLY A 160 -32.05 -13.28 -9.05
CA GLY A 160 -32.07 -13.80 -10.42
C GLY A 160 -33.29 -13.31 -11.23
N ASP A 161 -33.70 -12.07 -10.98
CA ASP A 161 -34.67 -11.30 -11.72
C ASP A 161 -34.21 -9.83 -11.80
N ALA A 162 -34.89 -9.05 -12.65
CA ALA A 162 -34.55 -7.65 -12.90
C ALA A 162 -35.01 -6.69 -11.77
N ILE A 163 -35.42 -7.19 -10.61
CA ILE A 163 -35.97 -6.39 -9.52
C ILE A 163 -34.97 -6.29 -8.36
N ILE A 164 -34.79 -5.06 -7.87
CA ILE A 164 -34.02 -4.78 -6.66
C ILE A 164 -34.98 -4.23 -5.62
N ASN A 165 -34.90 -4.79 -4.41
CA ASN A 165 -35.76 -4.40 -3.30
C ASN A 165 -34.95 -3.73 -2.20
N VAL A 166 -35.47 -2.60 -1.71
CA VAL A 166 -34.93 -1.87 -0.58
C VAL A 166 -35.89 -1.99 0.59
N TRP A 167 -35.38 -2.40 1.75
CA TRP A 167 -36.17 -2.76 2.92
C TRP A 167 -35.76 -1.93 4.13
N CYS A 168 -36.70 -1.71 5.04
CA CYS A 168 -36.39 -1.27 6.39
C CYS A 168 -35.84 -2.48 7.19
N PRO A 169 -34.58 -2.49 7.63
CA PRO A 169 -33.96 -3.67 8.25
C PRO A 169 -34.65 -4.12 9.54
N ARG A 170 -35.24 -3.18 10.29
CA ARG A 170 -35.96 -3.44 11.55
C ARG A 170 -37.31 -4.10 11.33
N THR A 171 -38.04 -3.68 10.28
CA THR A 171 -39.43 -4.12 10.07
C THR A 171 -39.60 -5.13 8.94
N LEU A 172 -38.61 -5.26 8.05
CA LEU A 172 -38.72 -5.91 6.74
C LEU A 172 -39.89 -5.39 5.90
N ARG A 173 -40.28 -4.13 6.08
CA ARG A 173 -41.21 -3.46 5.17
C ARG A 173 -40.45 -3.06 3.90
N ARG A 174 -40.99 -3.45 2.74
CA ARG A 174 -40.48 -3.05 1.42
C ARG A 174 -40.68 -1.54 1.24
N LEU A 175 -39.59 -0.80 1.16
CA LEU A 175 -39.58 0.65 0.96
C LEU A 175 -39.65 0.95 -0.53
N TYR A 176 -38.68 0.43 -1.28
CA TYR A 176 -38.56 0.65 -2.72
C TYR A 176 -38.54 -0.67 -3.49
N GLU A 177 -39.16 -0.64 -4.65
CA GLU A 177 -38.97 -1.58 -5.75
C GLU A 177 -38.25 -0.83 -6.86
N VAL A 178 -37.12 -1.35 -7.32
CA VAL A 178 -36.27 -0.70 -8.31
C VAL A 178 -36.09 -1.63 -9.50
N TYR A 179 -36.22 -1.11 -10.71
CA TYR A 179 -35.95 -1.86 -11.94
C TYR A 179 -35.43 -0.94 -13.05
N GLY A 180 -34.75 -1.50 -14.05
CA GLY A 180 -34.26 -0.76 -15.21
C GLY A 180 -35.17 -0.82 -16.44
N VAL A 181 -35.02 0.16 -17.33
CA VAL A 181 -35.75 0.21 -18.61
C VAL A 181 -35.48 -1.04 -19.47
N TYR A 182 -34.24 -1.53 -19.42
CA TYR A 182 -33.78 -2.70 -20.17
C TYR A 182 -33.89 -4.00 -19.38
N ASP A 183 -33.84 -5.11 -20.12
CA ASP A 183 -33.69 -6.41 -19.50
C ASP A 183 -32.24 -6.66 -19.13
N VAL A 184 -32.02 -6.87 -17.84
CA VAL A 184 -30.68 -6.98 -17.25
C VAL A 184 -30.32 -8.43 -16.92
N GLY A 185 -31.30 -9.34 -16.97
CA GLY A 185 -31.15 -10.71 -16.50
C GLY A 185 -30.96 -10.76 -14.99
N ASP A 186 -30.00 -11.57 -14.56
CA ASP A 186 -29.63 -11.71 -13.15
C ASP A 186 -28.89 -10.46 -12.63
N VAL A 187 -29.22 -10.05 -11.39
CA VAL A 187 -28.56 -8.95 -10.70
C VAL A 187 -27.68 -9.50 -9.58
N PHE A 188 -26.37 -9.59 -9.84
CA PHE A 188 -25.43 -10.28 -8.96
C PHE A 188 -25.03 -9.49 -7.72
N CYS A 189 -24.91 -8.16 -7.83
CA CYS A 189 -24.40 -7.34 -6.73
C CYS A 189 -25.00 -5.94 -6.69
N THR A 190 -24.96 -5.33 -5.50
CA THR A 190 -25.41 -3.97 -5.24
C THR A 190 -24.41 -3.23 -4.35
N ALA A 191 -24.28 -1.92 -4.54
CA ALA A 191 -23.48 -1.04 -3.69
C ALA A 191 -24.21 0.30 -3.53
N TYR A 192 -24.08 0.96 -2.38
CA TYR A 192 -24.79 2.22 -2.11
C TYR A 192 -23.81 3.28 -1.61
N SER A 193 -23.90 4.48 -2.18
CA SER A 193 -23.17 5.67 -1.73
C SER A 193 -24.11 6.51 -0.85
N PRO A 194 -23.83 6.63 0.46
CA PRO A 194 -24.54 7.56 1.32
C PRO A 194 -24.26 9.02 0.97
N GLN A 195 -23.06 9.32 0.43
CA GLN A 195 -22.68 10.67 0.02
C GLN A 195 -23.61 11.21 -1.08
N HIS A 196 -24.05 10.34 -1.99
CA HIS A 196 -24.88 10.70 -3.14
C HIS A 196 -26.33 10.17 -3.07
N ASP A 197 -26.73 9.51 -1.97
CA ASP A 197 -28.01 8.77 -1.84
C ASP A 197 -28.33 7.88 -3.06
N THR A 198 -27.31 7.24 -3.62
CA THR A 198 -27.39 6.56 -4.91
C THR A 198 -27.03 5.08 -4.79
N LEU A 199 -27.92 4.23 -5.30
CA LEU A 199 -27.77 2.79 -5.39
C LEU A 199 -27.18 2.41 -6.76
N TYR A 200 -26.11 1.62 -6.75
CA TYR A 200 -25.43 1.06 -7.92
C TYR A 200 -25.68 -0.44 -8.02
N ILE A 201 -25.84 -0.94 -9.24
CA ILE A 201 -26.31 -2.29 -9.53
C ILE A 201 -25.44 -2.90 -10.62
N GLY A 202 -24.88 -4.09 -10.35
CA GLY A 202 -24.09 -4.88 -11.30
C GLY A 202 -24.89 -6.07 -11.81
N ALA A 203 -25.00 -6.19 -13.13
CA ALA A 203 -25.91 -7.15 -13.77
C ALA A 203 -25.24 -8.08 -14.80
N GLN A 204 -26.01 -9.09 -15.22
CA GLN A 204 -25.61 -10.08 -16.22
C GLN A 204 -25.43 -9.49 -17.63
N ASN A 205 -26.15 -8.44 -17.98
CA ASN A 205 -26.01 -7.77 -19.28
C ASN A 205 -24.76 -6.84 -19.37
N THR A 206 -23.76 -7.07 -18.51
CA THR A 206 -22.48 -6.35 -18.44
C THR A 206 -22.56 -4.86 -18.08
N THR A 207 -23.71 -4.41 -17.59
CA THR A 207 -23.93 -3.01 -17.21
C THR A 207 -23.72 -2.76 -15.72
N ILE A 208 -23.29 -1.54 -15.41
CA ILE A 208 -23.50 -0.92 -14.10
C ILE A 208 -24.60 0.12 -14.25
N GLN A 209 -25.64 0.03 -13.44
CA GLN A 209 -26.80 0.95 -13.45
C GLN A 209 -26.94 1.63 -12.10
N TRP A 210 -27.50 2.83 -12.06
CA TRP A 210 -27.69 3.54 -10.79
C TRP A 210 -29.00 4.31 -10.68
N VAL A 211 -29.47 4.50 -9.44
CA VAL A 211 -30.64 5.31 -9.14
C VAL A 211 -30.50 6.01 -7.79
N THR A 212 -30.90 7.28 -7.74
CA THR A 212 -30.99 8.05 -6.49
C THR A 212 -32.34 7.76 -5.82
N LEU A 213 -32.33 7.27 -4.59
CA LEU A 213 -33.53 6.78 -3.89
C LEU A 213 -34.49 7.92 -3.51
N GLY A 214 -33.94 9.06 -3.09
CA GLY A 214 -34.69 10.26 -2.75
C GLY A 214 -35.27 11.02 -3.95
N SER A 215 -34.83 10.73 -5.18
CA SER A 215 -35.21 11.52 -6.34
C SER A 215 -36.70 11.35 -6.70
N PRO A 216 -37.46 12.45 -6.89
CA PRO A 216 -38.82 12.37 -7.42
C PRO A 216 -38.89 11.92 -8.88
N SER A 217 -37.85 12.18 -9.68
CA SER A 217 -37.86 11.91 -11.13
C SER A 217 -37.82 10.42 -11.47
N SER A 218 -37.24 9.59 -10.60
CA SER A 218 -37.18 8.14 -10.77
C SER A 218 -38.48 7.43 -10.37
N ARG A 219 -39.42 8.12 -9.71
CA ARG A 219 -40.66 7.51 -9.20
C ARG A 219 -41.66 7.29 -10.32
N VAL A 220 -42.12 6.05 -10.44
CA VAL A 220 -43.12 5.63 -11.43
C VAL A 220 -44.35 5.00 -10.77
N SER A 221 -45.44 4.90 -11.54
CA SER A 221 -46.64 4.20 -11.10
C SER A 221 -46.34 2.69 -10.90
N PRO A 222 -46.85 2.04 -9.83
CA PRO A 222 -46.72 0.59 -9.65
C PRO A 222 -47.31 -0.25 -10.79
N ASP A 223 -48.19 0.35 -11.59
CA ASP A 223 -48.83 -0.27 -12.77
C ASP A 223 -48.19 0.16 -14.10
N SER A 224 -46.95 0.66 -14.07
CA SER A 224 -46.24 1.07 -15.28
C SER A 224 -46.14 -0.08 -16.30
N GLN A 225 -46.34 0.25 -17.58
CA GLN A 225 -46.21 -0.69 -18.70
C GLN A 225 -44.75 -1.07 -18.98
N SER A 226 -43.80 -0.24 -18.55
CA SER A 226 -42.35 -0.51 -18.61
C SER A 226 -41.87 -1.50 -17.53
N HIS A 227 -42.71 -1.81 -16.54
CA HIS A 227 -42.37 -2.75 -15.47
C HIS A 227 -42.00 -4.14 -16.05
N PRO A 228 -40.97 -4.84 -15.55
CA PRO A 228 -40.51 -6.13 -16.09
C PRO A 228 -41.62 -7.18 -16.27
N ASP A 229 -42.57 -7.22 -15.33
CA ASP A 229 -43.73 -8.12 -15.39
C ASP A 229 -44.78 -7.79 -16.46
N ARG A 230 -44.77 -6.57 -17.01
CA ARG A 230 -45.78 -6.07 -17.96
C ARG A 230 -45.20 -5.71 -19.32
N ARG A 231 -43.95 -5.26 -19.37
CA ARG A 231 -43.27 -4.85 -20.61
C ARG A 231 -43.21 -6.01 -21.60
N SER A 232 -43.27 -5.69 -22.89
CA SER A 232 -43.24 -6.68 -23.96
C SER A 232 -41.91 -7.47 -23.94
N HIS A 233 -41.99 -8.78 -23.80
CA HIS A 233 -40.85 -9.69 -23.77
C HIS A 233 -40.74 -10.44 -25.10
N ARG A 234 -39.58 -10.34 -25.76
CA ARG A 234 -39.33 -10.95 -27.09
C ARG A 234 -39.65 -12.44 -27.15
N PHE A 235 -39.36 -13.19 -26.08
CA PHE A 235 -39.70 -14.62 -26.01
C PHE A 235 -41.18 -14.90 -25.69
N PHE A 236 -41.72 -14.39 -24.58
CA PHE A 236 -43.07 -14.75 -24.13
C PHE A 236 -44.20 -14.13 -24.97
N ASP A 237 -44.00 -12.95 -25.53
CA ASP A 237 -45.05 -12.20 -26.22
C ASP A 237 -44.95 -12.29 -27.76
N SER A 238 -43.99 -13.05 -28.28
CA SER A 238 -43.93 -13.38 -29.71
C SER A 238 -45.04 -14.36 -30.08
N LYS A 239 -45.80 -14.05 -31.13
CA LYS A 239 -46.79 -14.97 -31.71
C LYS A 239 -46.07 -16.09 -32.46
N ALA A 240 -46.46 -17.34 -32.24
CA ALA A 240 -45.91 -18.46 -32.98
C ALA A 240 -46.21 -18.32 -34.49
N VAL A 241 -45.27 -18.79 -35.34
CA VAL A 241 -45.47 -18.85 -36.81
C VAL A 241 -46.70 -19.73 -37.08
N GLY A 242 -47.80 -19.13 -37.54
CA GLY A 242 -49.10 -19.81 -37.73
C GLY A 242 -50.25 -19.31 -36.84
N GLY A 243 -50.06 -18.28 -36.01
CA GLY A 243 -51.16 -17.64 -35.27
C GLY A 243 -51.55 -18.33 -33.94
N GLY A 244 -50.72 -19.24 -33.43
CA GLY A 244 -50.86 -19.80 -32.09
C GLY A 244 -50.65 -18.75 -30.98
N GLY A 245 -51.38 -18.90 -29.87
CA GLY A 245 -51.33 -17.99 -28.72
C GLY A 245 -49.92 -17.84 -28.11
N ALA A 246 -49.68 -16.70 -27.46
CA ALA A 246 -48.42 -16.40 -26.78
C ALA A 246 -48.08 -17.42 -25.69
N THR A 247 -46.79 -17.63 -25.42
CA THR A 247 -46.35 -18.53 -24.34
C THR A 247 -46.78 -17.93 -23.00
N PRO A 248 -47.56 -18.65 -22.17
CA PRO A 248 -48.02 -18.11 -20.89
C PRO A 248 -46.83 -17.72 -20.01
N ARG A 249 -46.83 -16.49 -19.50
CA ARG A 249 -45.91 -16.12 -18.41
C ARG A 249 -46.24 -16.99 -17.21
N ARG A 250 -45.21 -17.61 -16.58
CA ARG A 250 -45.41 -18.35 -15.33
C ARG A 250 -46.05 -17.41 -14.32
N ASN A 251 -46.97 -17.92 -13.51
CA ASN A 251 -47.53 -17.20 -12.38
C ASN A 251 -47.72 -18.22 -11.26
N GLU A 252 -46.88 -18.13 -10.24
CA GLU A 252 -46.93 -19.04 -9.09
C GLU A 252 -47.62 -18.35 -7.92
N ASP A 253 -48.47 -19.07 -7.20
CA ASP A 253 -49.21 -18.54 -6.03
C ASP A 253 -48.28 -17.90 -4.99
N ARG A 254 -47.02 -18.38 -4.90
CA ARG A 254 -45.98 -17.85 -4.00
C ARG A 254 -45.63 -16.39 -4.28
N TRP A 255 -45.74 -15.93 -5.52
CA TRP A 255 -45.35 -14.55 -5.88
C TRP A 255 -46.32 -13.51 -5.32
N ALA A 256 -47.57 -13.90 -5.04
CA ALA A 256 -48.53 -13.06 -4.35
C ALA A 256 -48.15 -12.76 -2.89
N LEU A 257 -47.18 -13.50 -2.32
CA LEU A 257 -46.65 -13.28 -0.97
C LEU A 257 -45.64 -12.14 -0.90
N ILE A 258 -45.14 -11.64 -2.04
CA ILE A 258 -44.18 -10.52 -2.07
C ILE A 258 -44.88 -9.23 -1.62
N PRO A 259 -44.42 -8.57 -0.54
CA PRO A 259 -45.04 -7.33 -0.08
C PRO A 259 -45.00 -6.22 -1.13
N ARG A 260 -46.05 -5.39 -1.17
CA ARG A 260 -46.06 -4.19 -2.01
C ARG A 260 -45.04 -3.16 -1.53
N ALA A 261 -44.30 -2.57 -2.46
CA ALA A 261 -43.39 -1.47 -2.18
C ALA A 261 -44.16 -0.18 -1.86
N GLN A 262 -43.54 0.74 -1.11
CA GLN A 262 -44.13 2.07 -0.87
C GLN A 262 -43.94 2.99 -2.06
N ALA A 263 -42.82 2.86 -2.76
CA ALA A 263 -42.54 3.55 -4.00
C ALA A 263 -41.87 2.59 -4.99
N VAL A 264 -42.14 2.81 -6.26
CA VAL A 264 -41.54 2.08 -7.37
C VAL A 264 -40.65 3.05 -8.12
N LEU A 265 -39.39 2.68 -8.32
CA LEU A 265 -38.37 3.48 -8.99
C LEU A 265 -37.96 2.80 -10.31
N GLU A 266 -37.90 3.57 -11.37
CA GLU A 266 -37.36 3.17 -12.66
C GLU A 266 -36.01 3.85 -12.88
N ILE A 267 -34.99 3.06 -13.24
CA ILE A 267 -33.67 3.57 -13.59
C ILE A 267 -33.77 4.26 -14.95
N ASP A 268 -33.28 5.50 -15.03
CA ASP A 268 -33.26 6.29 -16.27
C ASP A 268 -32.25 5.72 -17.29
N GLU A 269 -32.51 5.89 -18.59
CA GLU A 269 -31.62 5.41 -19.67
C GLU A 269 -30.23 6.05 -19.61
N GLY A 270 -30.13 7.31 -19.16
CA GLY A 270 -28.86 8.00 -18.93
C GLY A 270 -28.11 7.52 -17.69
N SER A 271 -28.72 6.70 -16.84
CA SER A 271 -28.13 6.16 -15.62
C SER A 271 -27.60 4.73 -15.79
N ILE A 272 -27.09 4.43 -16.99
CA ILE A 272 -26.63 3.11 -17.41
C ILE A 272 -25.25 3.22 -18.05
N ARG A 273 -24.25 2.59 -17.43
CA ARG A 273 -22.95 2.35 -18.05
C ARG A 273 -22.97 1.02 -18.77
N HIS A 274 -23.15 1.08 -20.08
CA HIS A 274 -23.00 -0.09 -20.95
C HIS A 274 -21.55 -0.54 -21.02
N PHE A 275 -21.34 -1.87 -21.11
CA PHE A 275 -20.01 -2.48 -21.18
C PHE A 275 -19.08 -1.96 -20.07
N ALA A 276 -19.62 -1.84 -18.85
CA ALA A 276 -18.79 -1.51 -17.69
C ALA A 276 -17.68 -2.55 -17.55
N HIS A 277 -18.01 -3.81 -17.81
CA HIS A 277 -17.11 -4.92 -18.05
C HIS A 277 -17.44 -5.63 -19.37
N ASN A 278 -16.50 -6.40 -19.91
CA ASN A 278 -16.71 -7.31 -21.05
C ASN A 278 -17.29 -8.68 -20.63
N GLY A 279 -17.64 -8.82 -19.35
CA GLY A 279 -18.33 -9.96 -18.77
C GLY A 279 -19.35 -9.52 -17.72
N TYR A 280 -19.94 -10.49 -17.01
CA TYR A 280 -20.90 -10.20 -15.93
C TYR A 280 -20.26 -9.39 -14.81
N VAL A 281 -21.01 -8.46 -14.20
CA VAL A 281 -20.53 -7.71 -13.04
C VAL A 281 -20.85 -8.49 -11.77
N TYR A 282 -19.91 -9.30 -11.30
CA TYR A 282 -20.15 -10.26 -10.21
C TYR A 282 -20.13 -9.64 -8.83
N CYS A 283 -19.23 -8.68 -8.58
CA CYS A 283 -19.05 -8.08 -7.28
C CYS A 283 -18.76 -6.59 -7.36
N MET A 284 -19.21 -5.85 -6.34
CA MET A 284 -18.94 -4.44 -6.17
C MET A 284 -18.70 -4.10 -4.71
N LEU A 285 -17.88 -3.08 -4.46
CA LEU A 285 -17.55 -2.56 -3.14
C LEU A 285 -17.54 -1.03 -3.20
N MET A 286 -18.12 -0.38 -2.20
CA MET A 286 -17.98 1.06 -1.99
C MET A 286 -16.84 1.34 -1.02
N ALA A 287 -15.94 2.26 -1.37
CA ALA A 287 -14.79 2.64 -0.54
C ALA A 287 -14.64 4.16 -0.48
N LYS A 288 -14.03 4.66 0.61
CA LYS A 288 -13.71 6.09 0.74
C LYS A 288 -12.24 6.34 0.52
N GLY A 289 -11.90 7.19 -0.45
CA GLY A 289 -10.53 7.54 -0.81
C GLY A 289 -9.56 6.35 -0.89
N PRO A 290 -9.86 5.27 -1.64
CA PRO A 290 -9.05 4.05 -1.64
C PRO A 290 -7.70 4.19 -2.36
N THR A 291 -7.44 5.33 -3.00
CA THR A 291 -6.21 5.63 -3.75
C THR A 291 -5.93 7.13 -3.67
N VAL A 292 -4.67 7.53 -3.84
CA VAL A 292 -4.25 8.95 -3.94
C VAL A 292 -4.96 9.72 -5.06
N GLU A 293 -5.47 9.04 -6.09
CA GLU A 293 -6.23 9.66 -7.18
C GLU A 293 -7.65 10.11 -6.74
N ALA A 294 -8.17 9.55 -5.65
CA ALA A 294 -9.46 9.91 -5.06
C ALA A 294 -9.27 10.76 -3.80
N ASP A 295 -10.19 11.67 -3.51
CA ASP A 295 -10.12 12.45 -2.27
C ASP A 295 -10.44 11.58 -1.05
N SER A 296 -9.86 11.89 0.11
CA SER A 296 -9.96 11.03 1.30
C SER A 296 -11.40 10.78 1.78
N ASP A 297 -12.31 11.72 1.48
CA ASP A 297 -13.72 11.65 1.87
C ASP A 297 -14.66 11.28 0.72
N GLU A 298 -14.13 11.09 -0.49
CA GLU A 298 -14.88 10.77 -1.70
C GLU A 298 -15.23 9.28 -1.77
N ASP A 299 -16.52 8.99 -1.99
CA ASP A 299 -17.01 7.64 -2.29
C ASP A 299 -16.54 7.20 -3.69
N VAL A 300 -15.87 6.05 -3.76
CA VAL A 300 -15.39 5.40 -4.99
C VAL A 300 -15.99 4.01 -5.08
N LEU A 301 -16.59 3.70 -6.23
CA LEU A 301 -17.12 2.37 -6.51
C LEU A 301 -16.03 1.50 -7.14
N ILE A 302 -15.85 0.28 -6.62
CA ILE A 302 -14.92 -0.72 -7.15
C ILE A 302 -15.77 -1.89 -7.67
N SER A 303 -15.56 -2.32 -8.92
CA SER A 303 -16.29 -3.45 -9.53
C SER A 303 -15.35 -4.53 -10.04
N GLY A 304 -15.74 -5.79 -9.88
CA GLY A 304 -15.06 -6.96 -10.43
C GLY A 304 -15.91 -7.64 -11.51
N GLY A 305 -15.31 -7.84 -12.68
CA GLY A 305 -15.97 -8.40 -13.85
C GLY A 305 -15.67 -9.88 -14.10
N GLY A 306 -16.54 -10.52 -14.88
CA GLY A 306 -16.33 -11.86 -15.43
C GLY A 306 -15.24 -11.93 -16.49
N ASP A 307 -14.82 -10.77 -17.02
CA ASP A 307 -13.67 -10.61 -17.91
C ASP A 307 -12.32 -10.71 -17.17
N GLY A 308 -12.33 -10.73 -15.84
CA GLY A 308 -11.13 -10.79 -15.01
C GLY A 308 -10.52 -9.44 -14.65
N THR A 309 -11.15 -8.36 -15.11
CA THR A 309 -10.74 -6.99 -14.79
C THR A 309 -11.42 -6.48 -13.53
N ILE A 310 -10.75 -5.52 -12.87
CA ILE A 310 -11.29 -4.76 -11.75
C ILE A 310 -11.24 -3.29 -12.14
N LYS A 311 -12.33 -2.55 -11.92
CA LYS A 311 -12.40 -1.14 -12.28
C LYS A 311 -12.79 -0.27 -11.09
N LEU A 312 -12.14 0.87 -10.97
CA LEU A 312 -12.45 1.90 -9.98
C LEU A 312 -13.19 3.03 -10.69
N TRP A 313 -14.29 3.48 -10.10
CA TRP A 313 -15.18 4.47 -10.68
C TRP A 313 -15.36 5.65 -9.72
N ARG A 314 -15.04 6.84 -10.23
CA ARG A 314 -15.41 8.11 -9.60
C ARG A 314 -16.91 8.32 -9.78
N LEU A 315 -17.57 8.78 -8.73
CA LEU A 315 -19.02 9.01 -8.74
C LEU A 315 -19.30 10.48 -9.00
N ALA A 316 -20.04 10.80 -10.06
CA ALA A 316 -20.45 12.17 -10.33
C ALA A 316 -21.66 12.55 -9.47
N ALA A 317 -21.68 13.77 -8.94
CA ALA A 317 -22.90 14.34 -8.35
C ALA A 317 -23.98 14.44 -9.43
N SER A 318 -25.22 14.05 -9.10
CA SER A 318 -26.34 14.05 -10.04
C SER A 318 -26.45 15.40 -10.76
N ALA A 319 -26.54 15.33 -12.09
CA ALA A 319 -26.67 16.49 -12.97
C ALA A 319 -28.03 17.18 -12.79
N GLU A 320 -28.22 17.92 -11.71
CA GLU A 320 -29.33 18.89 -11.57
C GLU A 320 -28.89 20.33 -11.88
N ASN A 321 -27.61 20.59 -12.11
CA ASN A 321 -27.11 21.93 -12.44
C ASN A 321 -26.41 21.98 -13.80
N GLY A 322 -27.10 22.56 -14.78
CA GLY A 322 -26.46 23.29 -15.88
C GLY A 322 -26.39 22.56 -17.21
N ARG A 323 -27.22 23.01 -18.15
CA ARG A 323 -26.99 22.82 -19.60
C ARG A 323 -25.61 23.38 -19.97
N GLY A 324 -24.80 22.57 -20.65
CA GLY A 324 -23.73 23.07 -21.52
C GLY A 324 -22.37 22.41 -21.37
N SER A 325 -22.19 21.26 -22.00
CA SER A 325 -20.95 20.92 -22.73
C SER A 325 -21.20 19.66 -23.57
N GLU A 326 -21.43 19.87 -24.87
CA GLU A 326 -21.24 18.81 -25.86
C GLU A 326 -19.74 18.54 -25.96
N GLU A 327 -19.28 17.32 -25.65
CA GLU A 327 -18.25 16.56 -26.37
C GLU A 327 -17.86 15.28 -25.58
N GLY A 328 -18.19 14.11 -26.15
CA GLY A 328 -17.74 12.78 -25.70
C GLY A 328 -18.88 11.73 -25.56
N PRO A 329 -18.78 10.52 -26.14
CA PRO A 329 -19.77 9.46 -25.96
C PRO A 329 -19.54 8.77 -24.60
N GLY A 330 -19.99 9.44 -23.52
CA GLY A 330 -19.91 8.93 -22.16
C GLY A 330 -20.94 9.64 -21.29
N GLY A 331 -22.18 9.16 -21.33
CA GLY A 331 -23.30 9.68 -20.53
C GLY A 331 -22.95 9.68 -19.03
N GLY A 332 -23.16 10.82 -18.38
CA GLY A 332 -22.66 11.14 -17.06
C GLY A 332 -23.28 10.34 -15.91
N GLY A 333 -22.42 9.93 -14.98
CA GLY A 333 -22.80 9.43 -13.65
C GLY A 333 -21.68 8.67 -12.95
N ILE A 334 -20.86 7.92 -13.70
CA ILE A 334 -19.63 7.29 -13.21
C ILE A 334 -18.49 7.43 -14.23
N ASP A 335 -17.28 7.76 -13.76
CA ASP A 335 -16.07 7.92 -14.58
C ASP A 335 -15.00 6.92 -14.15
N GLU A 336 -14.40 6.21 -15.11
CA GLU A 336 -13.34 5.23 -14.81
C GLU A 336 -12.07 5.95 -14.35
N ILE A 337 -11.61 5.66 -13.13
CA ILE A 337 -10.35 6.15 -12.55
C ILE A 337 -9.20 5.29 -13.07
N MET A 338 -9.33 3.96 -12.89
CA MET A 338 -8.33 2.99 -13.29
C MET A 338 -8.93 1.61 -13.52
N ALA A 339 -8.24 0.80 -14.32
CA ALA A 339 -8.53 -0.61 -14.56
C ALA A 339 -7.32 -1.47 -14.16
N LEU A 340 -7.58 -2.54 -13.42
CA LEU A 340 -6.60 -3.53 -12.95
C LEU A 340 -6.93 -4.89 -13.56
N GLY A 341 -5.95 -5.79 -13.53
CA GLY A 341 -6.07 -7.12 -14.11
C GLY A 341 -5.91 -7.13 -15.63
N THR A 342 -6.20 -8.29 -16.21
CA THR A 342 -6.17 -8.52 -17.67
C THR A 342 -7.51 -9.09 -18.09
N ASP A 343 -7.92 -8.81 -19.32
CA ASP A 343 -9.10 -9.44 -19.94
C ASP A 343 -8.73 -10.88 -20.34
N ASP A 344 -8.62 -11.74 -19.32
CA ASP A 344 -8.24 -13.15 -19.41
C ASP A 344 -9.43 -14.10 -19.19
N ALA A 345 -10.63 -13.53 -18.99
CA ALA A 345 -11.86 -14.22 -18.61
C ALA A 345 -11.79 -14.98 -17.26
N GLU A 346 -10.78 -14.72 -16.45
CA GLU A 346 -10.67 -15.27 -15.09
C GLU A 346 -11.53 -14.43 -14.15
N SER A 347 -12.80 -14.80 -13.99
CA SER A 347 -13.80 -13.99 -13.28
C SER A 347 -13.39 -13.55 -11.87
N VAL A 348 -13.60 -12.28 -11.56
CA VAL A 348 -13.45 -11.73 -10.20
C VAL A 348 -14.77 -11.86 -9.45
N LEU A 349 -14.80 -12.72 -8.44
CA LEU A 349 -16.04 -13.15 -7.76
C LEU A 349 -16.27 -12.44 -6.42
N SER A 350 -15.21 -11.95 -5.79
CA SER A 350 -15.33 -11.22 -4.52
C SER A 350 -14.20 -10.22 -4.33
N LEU A 351 -14.48 -9.15 -3.59
CA LEU A 351 -13.55 -8.06 -3.29
C LEU A 351 -13.50 -7.80 -1.78
N ALA A 352 -12.32 -7.46 -1.28
CA ALA A 352 -12.12 -6.92 0.06
C ALA A 352 -11.01 -5.86 0.04
N LEU A 353 -11.13 -4.83 0.88
CA LEU A 353 -10.21 -3.69 0.89
C LEU A 353 -9.59 -3.50 2.28
N ASP A 354 -8.32 -3.09 2.31
CA ASP A 354 -7.58 -2.70 3.51
C ASP A 354 -6.68 -1.50 3.19
N GLY A 355 -7.18 -0.28 3.44
CA GLY A 355 -6.53 0.95 2.97
C GLY A 355 -6.49 1.01 1.44
N SER A 356 -5.30 1.19 0.85
CA SER A 356 -5.09 1.14 -0.61
C SER A 356 -4.78 -0.26 -1.16
N PHE A 357 -4.88 -1.30 -0.32
CA PHE A 357 -4.66 -2.69 -0.74
C PHE A 357 -5.98 -3.37 -1.05
N LEU A 358 -6.15 -3.77 -2.31
CA LEU A 358 -7.33 -4.48 -2.78
C LEU A 358 -7.05 -5.97 -2.92
N TYR A 359 -7.94 -6.79 -2.38
CA TYR A 359 -7.92 -8.24 -2.49
C TYR A 359 -9.04 -8.70 -3.41
N ALA A 360 -8.71 -9.46 -4.44
CA ALA A 360 -9.65 -9.98 -5.43
C ALA A 360 -9.66 -11.50 -5.41
N GLY A 361 -10.80 -12.09 -5.07
CA GLY A 361 -11.04 -13.52 -5.10
C GLY A 361 -11.47 -13.95 -6.50
N LYS A 362 -10.72 -14.88 -7.10
CA LYS A 362 -10.96 -15.38 -8.46
C LYS A 362 -11.30 -16.88 -8.45
N LEU A 363 -11.43 -17.43 -9.65
CA LEU A 363 -11.57 -18.86 -9.90
C LEU A 363 -10.38 -19.66 -9.33
N ASP A 364 -10.57 -20.97 -9.20
CA ASP A 364 -9.55 -21.91 -8.74
C ASP A 364 -8.96 -21.58 -7.37
N GLY A 365 -9.66 -20.82 -6.53
CA GLY A 365 -9.19 -20.51 -5.19
C GLY A 365 -8.04 -19.49 -5.14
N ILE A 366 -7.87 -18.71 -6.20
CA ILE A 366 -6.86 -17.65 -6.29
C ILE A 366 -7.35 -16.38 -5.57
N VAL A 367 -6.44 -15.73 -4.84
CA VAL A 367 -6.64 -14.36 -4.32
C VAL A 367 -5.48 -13.49 -4.81
N GLU A 368 -5.79 -12.44 -5.56
CA GLU A 368 -4.81 -11.44 -6.00
C GLU A 368 -4.80 -10.25 -5.04
N LEU A 369 -3.61 -9.73 -4.77
CA LEU A 369 -3.39 -8.52 -3.97
C LEU A 369 -2.84 -7.41 -4.87
N TRP A 370 -3.55 -6.28 -4.89
CA TRP A 370 -3.26 -5.11 -5.69
C TRP A 370 -2.97 -3.89 -4.81
N ASP A 371 -2.02 -3.07 -5.23
CA ASP A 371 -1.75 -1.73 -4.70
C ASP A 371 -2.46 -0.69 -5.58
N LEU A 372 -3.50 -0.05 -5.04
CA LEU A 372 -4.32 0.91 -5.77
C LEU A 372 -3.65 2.26 -6.03
N ASP A 373 -2.53 2.57 -5.36
CA ASP A 373 -1.81 3.83 -5.59
C ASP A 373 -0.83 3.74 -6.76
N THR A 374 -0.44 2.52 -7.15
CA THR A 374 0.49 2.28 -8.26
C THR A 374 -0.07 1.37 -9.35
N ALA A 375 -1.30 0.89 -9.17
CA ALA A 375 -1.96 -0.09 -10.03
C ALA A 375 -1.14 -1.39 -10.25
N GLN A 376 -0.27 -1.75 -9.29
CA GLN A 376 0.60 -2.93 -9.40
C GLN A 376 0.04 -4.14 -8.65
N ARG A 377 0.07 -5.32 -9.29
CA ARG A 377 -0.20 -6.59 -8.63
C ARG A 377 0.99 -6.98 -7.76
N LEU A 378 0.80 -7.02 -6.45
CA LEU A 378 1.84 -7.32 -5.48
C LEU A 378 2.03 -8.81 -5.24
N ARG A 379 0.92 -9.59 -5.23
CA ARG A 379 0.96 -11.01 -4.87
C ARG A 379 -0.22 -11.78 -5.45
N VAL A 380 -0.01 -13.08 -5.66
CA VAL A 380 -1.04 -14.08 -5.93
C VAL A 380 -0.98 -15.14 -4.84
N ILE A 381 -2.11 -15.41 -4.17
CA ILE A 381 -2.24 -16.37 -3.06
C ILE A 381 -3.15 -17.50 -3.53
N LYS A 382 -2.66 -18.75 -3.50
CA LYS A 382 -3.51 -19.93 -3.67
C LYS A 382 -4.20 -20.25 -2.34
N ALA A 383 -5.39 -19.69 -2.14
CA ALA A 383 -6.10 -19.82 -0.87
C ALA A 383 -6.81 -21.18 -0.72
N HIS A 384 -7.38 -21.66 -1.83
CA HIS A 384 -8.22 -22.85 -1.88
C HIS A 384 -8.01 -23.65 -3.17
N GLY A 385 -8.60 -24.84 -3.22
CA GLY A 385 -8.68 -25.66 -4.43
C GLY A 385 -9.99 -25.49 -5.22
N GLY A 386 -10.81 -24.50 -4.85
CA GLY A 386 -12.04 -24.13 -5.55
C GLY A 386 -12.30 -22.64 -5.38
N ASP A 387 -13.16 -22.07 -6.21
CA ASP A 387 -13.38 -20.63 -6.38
C ASP A 387 -13.60 -19.87 -5.07
N VAL A 388 -13.05 -18.65 -4.99
CA VAL A 388 -13.18 -17.78 -3.81
C VAL A 388 -14.43 -16.91 -3.96
N MET A 389 -15.57 -17.45 -3.53
CA MET A 389 -16.87 -16.78 -3.62
C MET A 389 -17.04 -15.62 -2.65
N SER A 390 -16.27 -15.61 -1.56
CA SER A 390 -16.45 -14.61 -0.52
C SER A 390 -15.12 -14.25 0.14
N LEU A 391 -14.81 -12.96 0.12
CA LEU A 391 -13.74 -12.34 0.88
C LEU A 391 -14.34 -11.37 1.91
N GLN A 392 -13.79 -11.35 3.11
CA GLN A 392 -14.14 -10.39 4.16
C GLN A 392 -12.86 -9.89 4.83
N MET A 393 -12.73 -8.58 4.99
CA MET A 393 -11.69 -7.96 5.80
C MET A 393 -12.24 -7.73 7.21
N GLY A 394 -11.53 -8.18 8.24
CA GLY A 394 -11.99 -7.99 9.62
C GLY A 394 -10.90 -8.31 10.64
N TRP A 395 -10.74 -7.41 11.61
CA TRP A 395 -9.78 -7.56 12.72
C TRP A 395 -8.33 -7.79 12.25
N GLY A 396 -7.92 -7.09 11.18
CA GLY A 396 -6.60 -7.24 10.56
C GLY A 396 -6.35 -8.60 9.90
N CYS A 397 -7.40 -9.38 9.64
CA CYS A 397 -7.31 -10.67 8.95
C CYS A 397 -8.16 -10.63 7.67
N LEU A 398 -7.67 -11.33 6.65
CA LEU A 398 -8.44 -11.64 5.45
C LEU A 398 -9.09 -13.01 5.64
N TRP A 399 -10.40 -13.09 5.44
CA TRP A 399 -11.18 -14.32 5.54
C TRP A 399 -11.69 -14.70 4.16
N ALA A 400 -11.37 -15.92 3.72
CA ALA A 400 -11.70 -16.42 2.39
C ALA A 400 -12.55 -17.69 2.47
N GLY A 401 -13.79 -17.63 1.96
CA GLY A 401 -14.69 -18.77 1.82
C GLY A 401 -14.69 -19.31 0.39
N SER A 402 -14.68 -20.64 0.25
CA SER A 402 -14.56 -21.32 -1.05
C SER A 402 -15.72 -22.24 -1.39
N THR A 403 -15.95 -22.46 -2.69
CA THR A 403 -16.92 -23.44 -3.22
C THR A 403 -16.67 -24.88 -2.79
N ASN A 404 -15.51 -25.22 -2.22
CA ASN A 404 -15.23 -26.54 -1.67
C ASN A 404 -15.68 -26.72 -0.20
N GLY A 405 -16.29 -25.70 0.40
CA GLY A 405 -16.80 -25.74 1.78
C GLY A 405 -15.79 -25.35 2.86
N TRP A 406 -14.58 -24.92 2.46
CA TRP A 406 -13.51 -24.51 3.37
C TRP A 406 -13.44 -23.00 3.54
N VAL A 407 -13.06 -22.60 4.75
CA VAL A 407 -12.67 -21.24 5.08
C VAL A 407 -11.19 -21.23 5.42
N SER A 408 -10.49 -20.21 4.92
CA SER A 408 -9.11 -19.91 5.29
C SER A 408 -9.06 -18.51 5.88
N LYS A 409 -8.33 -18.38 6.99
CA LYS A 409 -8.00 -17.11 7.64
C LYS A 409 -6.54 -16.79 7.34
N TYR A 410 -6.29 -15.63 6.77
CA TYR A 410 -4.94 -15.14 6.47
C TYR A 410 -4.63 -13.93 7.35
N SER A 411 -3.39 -13.86 7.81
CA SER A 411 -2.83 -12.62 8.33
C SER A 411 -2.70 -11.61 7.19
N THR A 412 -3.04 -10.36 7.47
CA THR A 412 -2.66 -9.23 6.62
C THR A 412 -1.44 -8.54 7.22
N ALA A 413 -0.90 -7.53 6.55
CA ALA A 413 0.11 -6.69 7.19
C ALA A 413 -0.38 -5.92 8.43
N HIS A 414 -1.69 -5.68 8.57
CA HIS A 414 -2.26 -5.05 9.78
C HIS A 414 -2.51 -6.04 10.93
N TYR A 415 -2.24 -7.33 10.74
CA TYR A 415 -2.44 -8.36 11.77
C TYR A 415 -1.71 -8.06 13.10
N GLY A 416 -0.55 -7.37 13.03
CA GLY A 416 0.24 -6.99 14.20
C GLY A 416 -0.48 -6.08 15.21
N ALA A 417 -1.40 -5.22 14.75
CA ALA A 417 -2.14 -4.29 15.60
C ALA A 417 -3.23 -4.97 16.48
N TYR A 418 -3.59 -6.21 16.17
CA TYR A 418 -4.66 -6.97 16.84
C TYR A 418 -4.13 -8.07 17.77
N ARG A 419 -2.80 -8.13 17.97
CA ARG A 419 -2.13 -9.11 18.85
C ARG A 419 -1.73 -8.50 20.19
N HIS A 420 -1.82 -9.30 21.26
CA HIS A 420 -1.07 -9.04 22.49
C HIS A 420 0.43 -9.02 22.19
N ALA A 421 1.15 -8.09 22.83
CA ALA A 421 2.50 -7.62 22.53
C ALA A 421 3.67 -8.65 22.58
N SER A 422 3.59 -9.82 21.95
CA SER A 422 4.67 -10.82 22.06
C SER A 422 5.03 -11.65 20.82
N SER A 423 4.38 -11.50 19.66
CA SER A 423 4.74 -12.28 18.47
C SER A 423 5.22 -11.40 17.33
N ARG A 424 6.52 -11.09 17.42
CA ARG A 424 7.38 -10.32 16.51
C ARG A 424 7.91 -11.15 15.33
N ASP A 425 7.11 -12.11 14.86
CA ASP A 425 7.57 -13.08 13.86
C ASP A 425 7.12 -12.66 12.45
N LEU A 426 8.03 -11.97 11.74
CA LEU A 426 7.86 -11.51 10.35
C LEU A 426 7.54 -12.62 9.37
N SER A 427 7.84 -13.88 9.74
CA SER A 427 7.50 -15.06 8.94
C SER A 427 5.99 -15.21 8.72
N GLN A 428 5.13 -14.54 9.50
CA GLN A 428 3.69 -14.78 9.53
C GLN A 428 2.84 -13.89 8.60
N LYS A 429 3.38 -13.01 7.74
CA LYS A 429 2.55 -12.18 6.82
C LYS A 429 1.96 -13.00 5.67
N TYR A 430 0.65 -12.86 5.41
CA TYR A 430 -0.10 -13.63 4.40
C TYR A 430 -0.01 -15.15 4.57
N GLN A 431 0.35 -15.61 5.76
CA GLN A 431 0.27 -17.01 6.09
C GLN A 431 -1.18 -17.38 6.38
N CYS A 432 -1.54 -18.58 5.97
CA CYS A 432 -2.76 -19.19 6.44
C CYS A 432 -2.64 -19.39 7.96
N LEU A 433 -3.34 -18.54 8.73
CA LEU A 433 -3.40 -18.60 10.20
C LEU A 433 -4.25 -19.78 10.65
N GLY A 434 -5.25 -20.16 9.85
CA GLY A 434 -6.12 -21.30 10.12
C GLY A 434 -6.95 -21.63 8.90
N LYS A 435 -7.21 -22.91 8.70
CA LYS A 435 -8.06 -23.41 7.63
C LYS A 435 -8.94 -24.52 8.18
N TRP A 436 -10.24 -24.41 7.98
CA TRP A 436 -11.20 -25.38 8.50
C TRP A 436 -12.36 -25.56 7.55
N LYS A 437 -13.00 -26.73 7.65
CA LYS A 437 -14.16 -27.05 6.86
C LYS A 437 -15.41 -26.52 7.56
N ALA A 438 -15.96 -25.43 7.03
CA ALA A 438 -17.13 -24.79 7.62
C ALA A 438 -18.45 -25.44 7.17
N HIS A 439 -18.48 -25.97 5.95
CA HIS A 439 -19.67 -26.58 5.34
C HIS A 439 -19.35 -27.88 4.59
N LYS A 440 -20.36 -28.72 4.39
CA LYS A 440 -20.25 -29.88 3.48
C LYS A 440 -20.48 -29.48 2.03
N GLY A 441 -21.27 -28.42 1.83
CA GLY A 441 -21.58 -27.82 0.53
C GLY A 441 -20.64 -26.67 0.16
N LYS A 442 -20.99 -25.95 -0.91
CA LYS A 442 -20.29 -24.76 -1.40
C LYS A 442 -20.57 -23.58 -0.47
N ILE A 443 -19.54 -22.85 -0.03
CA ILE A 443 -19.75 -21.56 0.64
C ILE A 443 -20.00 -20.52 -0.44
N LEU A 444 -21.09 -19.76 -0.30
CA LEU A 444 -21.54 -18.79 -1.30
C LEU A 444 -21.55 -17.37 -0.76
N ALA A 445 -21.68 -17.20 0.56
CA ALA A 445 -21.59 -15.91 1.22
C ALA A 445 -20.91 -16.03 2.59
N SER A 446 -20.31 -14.93 3.03
CA SER A 446 -19.83 -14.77 4.40
C SER A 446 -19.98 -13.33 4.87
N ALA A 447 -19.98 -13.13 6.18
CA ALA A 447 -20.03 -11.82 6.82
C ALA A 447 -19.28 -11.88 8.16
N ASN A 448 -18.74 -10.73 8.61
CA ASN A 448 -18.13 -10.61 9.92
C ASN A 448 -18.79 -9.50 10.74
N THR A 449 -18.77 -9.63 12.08
CA THR A 449 -19.29 -8.59 12.97
C THR A 449 -18.71 -8.71 14.38
N THR A 450 -18.62 -7.60 15.10
CA THR A 450 -18.34 -7.59 16.53
C THR A 450 -19.64 -7.26 17.27
N TYR A 451 -20.08 -8.16 18.16
CA TYR A 451 -21.30 -8.02 18.93
C TYR A 451 -21.07 -8.41 20.40
N CYS A 452 -21.47 -7.55 21.34
CA CYS A 452 -21.27 -7.78 22.79
C CYS A 452 -19.80 -8.13 23.18
N SER A 453 -18.82 -7.48 22.53
CA SER A 453 -17.38 -7.74 22.66
C SER A 453 -16.89 -9.10 22.16
N GLU A 454 -17.76 -9.91 21.57
CA GLU A 454 -17.40 -11.13 20.86
C GLU A 454 -17.31 -10.86 19.35
N GLN A 455 -16.41 -11.56 18.68
CA GLN A 455 -16.17 -11.45 17.24
C GLN A 455 -16.75 -12.66 16.54
N TYR A 456 -17.70 -12.43 15.62
CA TYR A 456 -18.38 -13.49 14.88
C TYR A 456 -18.03 -13.47 13.40
N PHE A 457 -17.57 -14.60 12.88
CA PHE A 457 -17.48 -14.88 11.45
C PHE A 457 -18.64 -15.80 11.06
N ILE A 458 -19.40 -15.45 10.04
CA ILE A 458 -20.66 -16.13 9.67
C ILE A 458 -20.56 -16.58 8.22
N THR A 459 -20.90 -17.84 7.93
CA THR A 459 -20.85 -18.41 6.57
C THR A 459 -22.17 -19.03 6.17
N GLY A 460 -22.55 -18.86 4.90
CA GLY A 460 -23.77 -19.40 4.31
C GLY A 460 -23.44 -20.32 3.13
N SER A 461 -24.21 -21.41 2.99
CA SER A 461 -23.92 -22.47 2.04
C SER A 461 -25.16 -23.08 1.40
N ASN A 462 -24.94 -23.83 0.31
CA ASN A 462 -25.93 -24.70 -0.33
C ASN A 462 -26.18 -26.03 0.39
N ASP A 463 -25.59 -26.23 1.58
CA ASP A 463 -25.99 -27.31 2.48
C ASP A 463 -27.11 -26.91 3.45
N GLU A 464 -27.84 -25.83 3.12
CA GLU A 464 -29.02 -25.31 3.83
C GLU A 464 -28.70 -24.77 5.24
N LYS A 465 -27.44 -24.43 5.50
CA LYS A 465 -26.97 -23.98 6.82
C LYS A 465 -26.30 -22.62 6.77
N ILE A 466 -26.38 -21.95 7.91
CA ILE A 466 -25.59 -20.79 8.28
C ILE A 466 -24.77 -21.16 9.52
N SER A 467 -23.45 -21.13 9.41
CA SER A 467 -22.54 -21.46 10.51
C SER A 467 -22.00 -20.17 11.14
N VAL A 468 -22.13 -20.04 12.46
CA VAL A 468 -21.66 -18.88 13.24
C VAL A 468 -20.46 -19.28 14.08
N TRP A 469 -19.33 -18.62 13.85
CA TRP A 469 -18.03 -18.95 14.44
C TRP A 469 -17.53 -17.80 15.34
N SER A 470 -17.14 -18.10 16.59
CA SER A 470 -16.51 -17.15 17.52
C SER A 470 -15.01 -17.09 17.31
N VAL A 471 -14.46 -15.88 17.27
CA VAL A 471 -13.02 -15.62 17.15
C VAL A 471 -12.50 -15.02 18.45
N LYS A 472 -11.78 -15.80 19.26
CA LYS A 472 -11.29 -15.39 20.59
C LYS A 472 -9.88 -14.80 20.60
N ASP A 473 -9.15 -14.87 19.49
CA ASP A 473 -7.70 -14.63 19.43
C ASP A 473 -7.27 -13.16 19.19
N LEU A 474 -8.20 -12.21 19.04
CA LEU A 474 -7.88 -10.86 18.54
C LEU A 474 -8.31 -9.78 19.54
N ALA A 475 -7.33 -9.05 20.08
CA ALA A 475 -7.57 -7.96 21.00
C ALA A 475 -8.28 -6.78 20.29
N SER A 476 -9.19 -6.12 20.99
CA SER A 476 -9.79 -4.87 20.50
C SER A 476 -8.75 -3.75 20.54
N PRO A 477 -8.63 -2.91 19.49
CA PRO A 477 -7.67 -1.80 19.49
C PRO A 477 -7.97 -0.85 20.66
N SER A 478 -6.96 -0.57 21.48
CA SER A 478 -7.06 0.44 22.54
C SER A 478 -7.33 1.80 21.91
N LYS A 479 -8.51 2.37 22.14
CA LYS A 479 -8.86 3.74 21.74
C LYS A 479 -7.89 4.73 22.39
N GLN A 480 -6.87 5.18 21.66
CA GLN A 480 -6.14 6.39 22.03
C GLN A 480 -6.98 7.60 21.61
N GLN A 481 -7.35 8.40 22.60
CA GLN A 481 -8.12 9.63 22.44
C GLN A 481 -7.27 10.67 21.71
N ALA A 482 -7.73 11.09 20.53
CA ALA A 482 -7.21 12.27 19.85
C ALA A 482 -7.76 13.54 20.54
N GLY A 483 -6.93 14.18 21.36
CA GLY A 483 -7.17 15.52 21.90
C GLY A 483 -6.71 16.58 20.89
N GLN A 484 -7.62 17.50 20.55
CA GLN A 484 -7.36 18.62 19.64
C GLN A 484 -6.48 19.71 20.30
N GLY A 485 -5.39 20.05 19.62
CA GLY A 485 -4.54 21.21 19.87
C GLY A 485 -3.54 21.37 18.72
N VAL A 486 -3.85 22.19 17.72
CA VAL A 486 -2.95 22.39 16.57
C VAL A 486 -1.84 23.38 16.96
N SER A 487 -0.58 22.92 17.06
CA SER A 487 0.61 23.74 16.73
C SER A 487 1.95 23.00 16.75
N ASN A 488 2.17 21.93 17.54
CA ASN A 488 3.41 21.13 17.51
C ASN A 488 3.12 19.63 17.69
N ASP A 489 2.03 19.30 18.38
CA ASP A 489 1.60 17.93 18.63
C ASP A 489 1.30 17.18 17.33
N LEU A 490 0.77 17.87 16.30
CA LEU A 490 0.45 17.25 15.01
C LEU A 490 1.70 16.85 14.21
N LEU A 491 2.78 17.64 14.26
CA LEU A 491 4.05 17.29 13.60
C LEU A 491 4.63 16.03 14.23
N LEU A 492 4.62 15.97 15.57
CA LEU A 492 5.15 14.82 16.32
C LEU A 492 4.28 13.58 16.16
N SER A 493 2.95 13.72 16.17
CA SER A 493 2.05 12.59 15.95
C SER A 493 2.21 12.05 14.52
N THR A 494 2.29 12.94 13.53
CA THR A 494 2.51 12.56 12.12
C THR A 494 3.84 11.86 11.93
N LEU A 495 4.92 12.36 12.55
CA LEU A 495 6.22 11.69 12.51
C LEU A 495 6.19 10.33 13.21
N SER A 496 5.49 10.23 14.34
CA SER A 496 5.29 8.96 15.05
C SER A 496 4.56 7.94 14.17
N ASP A 497 3.47 8.36 13.52
CA ASP A 497 2.74 7.51 12.57
C ASP A 497 3.65 7.09 11.41
N PHE A 498 4.45 8.02 10.87
CA PHE A 498 5.34 7.71 9.77
C PHE A 498 6.47 6.74 10.14
N VAL A 499 7.02 6.86 11.36
CA VAL A 499 8.03 5.94 11.92
C VAL A 499 7.45 4.55 12.14
N SER A 500 6.15 4.42 12.41
CA SER A 500 5.51 3.12 12.61
C SER A 500 5.55 2.19 11.39
N TYR A 501 5.64 2.76 10.18
CA TYR A 501 5.82 1.98 8.96
C TYR A 501 7.27 1.48 8.85
N LYS A 502 7.43 0.16 8.83
CA LYS A 502 8.72 -0.55 8.72
C LYS A 502 9.24 -0.51 7.28
N THR A 503 9.55 0.67 6.78
CA THR A 503 9.94 0.95 5.39
C THR A 503 11.36 0.46 5.07
N ILE A 504 11.66 -0.84 5.26
CA ILE A 504 13.01 -1.40 5.07
C ILE A 504 13.19 -1.90 3.63
N SER A 505 13.74 -1.06 2.75
CA SER A 505 13.91 -1.32 1.31
C SER A 505 14.79 -2.54 0.99
N SER A 506 15.83 -2.78 1.79
CA SER A 506 16.75 -3.91 1.60
C SER A 506 16.14 -5.30 1.80
N ARG A 507 14.93 -5.38 2.36
CA ARG A 507 14.28 -6.62 2.79
C ARG A 507 12.91 -6.78 2.12
N PRO A 508 12.76 -7.68 1.13
CA PRO A 508 11.52 -7.84 0.36
C PRO A 508 10.25 -8.10 1.19
N GLU A 509 10.38 -8.68 2.39
CA GLU A 509 9.27 -8.90 3.32
C GLU A 509 8.63 -7.61 3.87
N PHE A 510 9.30 -6.46 3.71
CA PHE A 510 8.81 -5.14 4.07
C PHE A 510 8.33 -4.32 2.88
N ALA A 511 8.32 -4.86 1.66
CA ALA A 511 7.90 -4.13 0.46
C ALA A 511 6.52 -3.46 0.63
N GLU A 512 5.56 -4.16 1.25
CA GLU A 512 4.25 -3.57 1.52
C GLU A 512 4.28 -2.47 2.58
N ASP A 513 5.09 -2.60 3.63
CA ASP A 513 5.25 -1.53 4.63
C ASP A 513 5.90 -0.30 3.99
N CYS A 514 6.84 -0.50 3.06
CA CYS A 514 7.37 0.57 2.22
C CYS A 514 6.28 1.24 1.38
N ARG A 515 5.39 0.46 0.73
CA ARG A 515 4.25 1.00 -0.03
C ARG A 515 3.30 1.79 0.88
N LYS A 516 2.95 1.26 2.05
CA LYS A 516 2.13 1.96 3.05
C LYS A 516 2.75 3.26 3.51
N GLY A 517 4.05 3.26 3.79
CA GLY A 517 4.78 4.48 4.15
C GLY A 517 4.71 5.52 3.03
N ALA A 518 4.83 5.09 1.77
CA ALA A 518 4.71 5.95 0.60
C ALA A 518 3.28 6.49 0.41
N THR A 519 2.27 5.64 0.51
CA THR A 519 0.84 6.00 0.46
C THR A 519 0.45 6.97 1.58
N PHE A 520 0.90 6.69 2.81
CA PHE A 520 0.69 7.56 3.96
C PHE A 520 1.27 8.94 3.66
N LEU A 521 2.50 8.99 3.16
CA LEU A 521 3.18 10.24 2.83
C LEU A 521 2.48 10.98 1.69
N GLY A 522 2.08 10.28 0.62
CA GLY A 522 1.31 10.85 -0.49
C GLY A 522 -0.05 11.41 -0.04
N SER A 523 -0.79 10.65 0.76
CA SER A 523 -2.06 11.08 1.36
C SER A 523 -1.88 12.30 2.26
N LEU A 524 -0.79 12.34 3.04
CA LEU A 524 -0.45 13.48 3.88
C LEU A 524 -0.14 14.72 3.04
N PHE A 525 0.69 14.60 2.00
CA PHE A 525 0.97 15.70 1.07
C PHE A 525 -0.32 16.24 0.43
N LYS A 526 -1.21 15.35 -0.04
CA LYS A 526 -2.49 15.72 -0.65
C LYS A 526 -3.38 16.47 0.34
N ARG A 527 -3.54 15.94 1.56
CA ARG A 527 -4.33 16.56 2.64
C ARG A 527 -3.82 17.96 3.01
N LEU A 528 -2.52 18.20 2.92
CA LEU A 528 -1.89 19.49 3.22
C LEU A 528 -1.88 20.46 2.02
N GLY A 529 -2.52 20.10 0.90
CA GLY A 529 -2.71 20.97 -0.26
C GLY A 529 -1.70 20.79 -1.40
N GLY A 530 -0.96 19.68 -1.40
CA GLY A 530 -0.04 19.33 -2.49
C GLY A 530 -0.73 18.58 -3.62
N HIS A 531 -0.29 18.81 -4.85
CA HIS A 531 -0.61 17.94 -6.00
C HIS A 531 0.33 16.73 -5.97
N VAL A 532 -0.20 15.51 -5.87
CA VAL A 532 0.59 14.31 -5.58
C VAL A 532 0.50 13.30 -6.72
N GLU A 533 1.63 12.70 -7.06
CA GLU A 533 1.70 11.53 -7.95
C GLU A 533 2.68 10.48 -7.40
N MET A 534 2.32 9.20 -7.56
CA MET A 534 3.16 8.08 -7.13
C MET A 534 3.94 7.56 -8.34
N LEU A 535 5.19 7.98 -8.47
CA LEU A 535 5.98 7.68 -9.65
C LEU A 535 6.50 6.24 -9.59
N SER A 536 5.99 5.41 -10.49
CA SER A 536 6.33 3.99 -10.58
C SER A 536 7.72 3.77 -11.15
N THR A 537 8.45 2.81 -10.57
CA THR A 537 9.71 2.27 -11.10
C THR A 537 9.44 1.04 -11.98
N GLU A 538 10.24 0.80 -13.02
CA GLU A 538 10.09 -0.33 -13.97
C GLU A 538 10.03 -1.73 -13.35
N LYS A 539 10.63 -1.92 -12.17
CA LYS A 539 10.62 -3.18 -11.41
C LYS A 539 9.75 -3.00 -10.17
N ALA A 540 9.32 -4.10 -9.54
CA ALA A 540 8.61 -4.12 -8.25
C ALA A 540 9.49 -3.55 -7.10
N ARG A 541 9.80 -2.26 -7.16
CA ARG A 541 10.56 -1.45 -6.20
C ARG A 541 9.64 -0.40 -5.61
N ASN A 542 10.11 0.30 -4.61
CA ASN A 542 9.35 1.32 -3.93
C ASN A 542 9.16 2.56 -4.83
N PRO A 543 7.95 3.15 -4.90
CA PRO A 543 7.67 4.31 -5.74
C PRO A 543 8.37 5.56 -5.23
N VAL A 544 8.53 6.55 -6.11
CA VAL A 544 8.94 7.90 -5.68
C VAL A 544 7.68 8.73 -5.45
N VAL A 545 7.54 9.30 -4.26
CA VAL A 545 6.42 10.20 -3.94
C VAL A 545 6.75 11.59 -4.49
N TYR A 546 6.04 12.00 -5.54
CA TYR A 546 6.08 13.37 -6.06
C TYR A 546 4.97 14.18 -5.41
N ALA A 547 5.30 15.35 -4.87
CA ALA A 547 4.30 16.31 -4.42
C ALA A 547 4.68 17.74 -4.80
N LYS A 548 3.75 18.51 -5.36
CA LYS A 548 3.95 19.92 -5.72
C LYS A 548 3.02 20.82 -4.94
N PHE A 549 3.60 21.79 -4.23
CA PHE A 549 2.90 22.91 -3.62
C PHE A 549 3.10 24.16 -4.47
N SER A 550 2.01 24.77 -4.91
CA SER A 550 2.07 25.93 -5.80
C SER A 550 2.08 27.23 -5.02
N GLY A 551 2.97 28.14 -5.41
CA GLY A 551 3.01 29.50 -4.86
C GLY A 551 1.82 30.37 -5.31
N LYS A 552 1.70 31.58 -4.74
CA LYS A 552 0.63 32.54 -5.08
C LYS A 552 0.61 32.92 -6.57
N LYS A 553 -0.58 32.95 -7.20
CA LYS A 553 -0.76 33.49 -8.56
C LYS A 553 -0.67 35.01 -8.49
N GLU A 554 0.29 35.60 -9.18
CA GLU A 554 0.25 37.05 -9.39
C GLU A 554 -1.01 37.39 -10.17
N ALA A 555 -1.81 38.31 -9.61
CA ALA A 555 -2.89 38.92 -10.35
C ALA A 555 -2.24 39.79 -11.43
N SER A 556 -2.50 39.45 -12.69
CA SER A 556 -2.08 40.16 -13.88
C SER A 556 -2.10 41.68 -13.70
N SER A 557 -0.92 42.31 -13.66
CA SER A 557 -0.79 43.74 -13.92
C SER A 557 0.55 44.04 -14.58
N SER A 558 0.49 44.17 -15.91
CA SER A 558 1.17 45.20 -16.71
C SER A 558 2.43 45.87 -16.16
N SER A 559 3.50 45.13 -15.88
CA SER A 559 4.86 45.68 -15.81
C SER A 559 5.88 44.70 -16.39
N SER A 560 6.73 45.22 -17.27
CA SER A 560 7.59 44.53 -18.23
C SER A 560 8.83 43.84 -17.65
N SER A 561 8.67 43.08 -16.57
CA SER A 561 9.66 42.10 -16.09
C SER A 561 8.94 41.05 -15.25
N SER A 562 8.25 40.12 -15.90
CA SER A 562 7.61 38.98 -15.24
C SER A 562 8.69 38.09 -14.63
N GLU A 563 8.98 38.26 -13.35
CA GLU A 563 9.85 37.35 -12.62
C GLU A 563 9.11 36.01 -12.50
N GLN A 564 9.48 35.07 -13.37
CA GLN A 564 8.87 33.75 -13.42
C GLN A 564 9.03 33.07 -12.06
N ARG A 565 7.97 32.47 -11.54
CA ARG A 565 8.03 31.76 -10.25
C ARG A 565 9.15 30.74 -10.28
N LYS A 566 9.98 30.77 -9.25
CA LYS A 566 11.02 29.78 -9.06
C LYS A 566 10.42 28.49 -8.54
N ARG A 567 11.17 27.40 -8.72
CA ARG A 567 10.79 26.06 -8.29
C ARG A 567 11.92 25.43 -7.49
N ILE A 568 11.62 25.17 -6.22
CA ILE A 568 12.56 24.61 -5.26
C ILE A 568 12.25 23.13 -5.11
N LEU A 569 13.17 22.27 -5.50
CA LEU A 569 13.05 20.82 -5.37
C LEU A 569 13.65 20.39 -4.03
N PHE A 570 12.82 19.87 -3.13
CA PHE A 570 13.24 19.19 -1.92
C PHE A 570 13.34 17.68 -2.18
N TYR A 571 14.52 17.11 -1.94
CA TYR A 571 14.74 15.66 -2.00
C TYR A 571 14.90 15.07 -0.59
N GLY A 572 14.35 13.87 -0.41
CA GLY A 572 14.57 13.02 0.76
C GLY A 572 14.22 11.57 0.47
N HIS A 573 14.22 10.72 1.50
CA HIS A 573 13.80 9.33 1.36
C HIS A 573 12.94 8.87 2.54
N TYR A 574 12.09 7.88 2.31
CA TYR A 574 11.22 7.31 3.32
C TYR A 574 11.64 5.91 3.77
N ASP A 575 12.51 5.23 3.02
CA ASP A 575 13.06 3.95 3.42
C ASP A 575 14.15 4.10 4.48
N VAL A 576 14.33 3.04 5.26
CA VAL A 576 15.21 3.02 6.44
C VAL A 576 16.01 1.73 6.48
N VAL A 577 17.20 1.74 7.09
CA VAL A 577 17.92 0.49 7.35
C VAL A 577 17.18 -0.41 8.34
N ALA A 578 17.44 -1.72 8.25
CA ALA A 578 16.84 -2.70 9.15
C ALA A 578 17.15 -2.39 10.63
N ALA A 579 16.16 -2.62 11.50
CA ALA A 579 16.31 -2.57 12.95
C ALA A 579 15.71 -3.86 13.56
N ASP A 580 16.55 -4.65 14.23
CA ASP A 580 16.14 -5.91 14.85
C ASP A 580 15.95 -5.72 16.36
N GLU A 581 14.84 -6.23 16.90
CA GLU A 581 14.51 -6.15 18.33
C GLU A 581 15.21 -7.23 19.18
N LYS A 582 16.25 -7.90 18.65
CA LYS A 582 16.95 -8.96 19.39
C LYS A 582 17.46 -8.40 20.73
N LYS A 583 17.10 -9.11 21.82
CA LYS A 583 17.21 -8.65 23.22
C LYS A 583 18.54 -7.94 23.52
N GLY A 584 18.46 -6.63 23.77
CA GLY A 584 19.52 -5.82 24.39
C GLY A 584 20.10 -4.66 23.59
N LYS A 585 19.77 -4.52 22.29
CA LYS A 585 20.34 -3.47 21.42
C LYS A 585 19.57 -2.13 21.45
N TRP A 586 18.25 -2.21 21.37
CA TRP A 586 17.36 -1.05 21.45
C TRP A 586 16.71 -0.95 22.84
N ALA A 587 16.64 0.28 23.38
CA ALA A 587 15.99 0.58 24.65
C ALA A 587 14.46 0.60 24.54
N THR A 588 13.94 0.99 23.37
CA THR A 588 12.51 1.04 23.03
C THR A 588 12.27 0.30 21.71
N ASP A 589 11.00 0.05 21.34
CA ASP A 589 10.70 -0.48 20.01
C ASP A 589 11.18 0.53 18.94
N PRO A 590 12.05 0.13 17.97
CA PRO A 590 12.55 1.03 16.93
C PRO A 590 11.44 1.62 16.06
N PHE A 591 10.28 0.97 15.94
CA PHE A 591 9.16 1.45 15.12
C PHE A 591 8.02 2.03 15.96
N SER A 592 8.30 2.38 17.22
CA SER A 592 7.40 3.17 18.07
C SER A 592 8.14 4.42 18.54
N ALA A 593 7.85 5.57 17.91
CA ALA A 593 8.54 6.80 18.23
C ALA A 593 8.34 7.18 19.71
N THR A 594 9.44 7.26 20.46
CA THR A 594 9.40 7.46 21.92
C THR A 594 10.20 8.69 22.33
N GLY A 595 9.55 9.66 22.98
CA GLY A 595 10.21 10.84 23.51
C GLY A 595 10.93 10.55 24.83
N THR A 596 12.22 10.85 24.93
CA THR A 596 13.01 10.74 26.17
C THR A 596 14.06 11.86 26.23
N ASN A 597 14.09 12.62 27.33
CA ASN A 597 15.09 13.66 27.60
C ASN A 597 15.30 14.69 26.46
N GLY A 598 14.22 15.10 25.79
CA GLY A 598 14.28 16.07 24.68
C GLY A 598 14.75 15.48 23.34
N PHE A 599 14.88 14.16 23.25
CA PHE A 599 15.11 13.42 22.02
C PHE A 599 13.90 12.55 21.67
N LEU A 600 13.66 12.38 20.39
CA LEU A 600 12.72 11.40 19.86
C LEU A 600 13.50 10.20 19.36
N TYR A 601 13.25 9.02 19.93
CA TYR A 601 13.90 7.77 19.56
C TYR A 601 13.01 6.98 18.60
N GLY A 602 13.62 6.41 17.56
CA GLY A 602 12.93 5.58 16.57
C GLY A 602 13.78 5.44 15.30
N ARG A 603 13.66 4.32 14.58
CA ARG A 603 14.35 4.12 13.31
C ARG A 603 13.79 5.09 12.26
N GLY A 604 14.69 5.85 11.65
CA GLY A 604 14.41 6.83 10.61
C GLY A 604 13.93 8.19 11.10
N VAL A 605 13.88 8.43 12.41
CA VAL A 605 13.54 9.77 12.96
C VAL A 605 14.55 10.83 12.50
N SER A 606 15.83 10.49 12.39
CA SER A 606 16.84 11.38 11.85
C SER A 606 17.17 11.07 10.39
N ASP A 607 16.98 9.81 9.96
CA ASP A 607 17.39 9.31 8.64
C ASP A 607 16.27 8.54 7.90
N ASN A 608 15.35 9.17 7.16
CA ASN A 608 15.26 10.59 6.83
C ASN A 608 13.83 11.15 7.03
N LYS A 609 13.00 10.43 7.80
CA LYS A 609 11.57 10.76 7.98
C LYS A 609 11.35 12.09 8.70
N GLY A 610 12.12 12.37 9.76
CA GLY A 610 12.02 13.62 10.51
C GLY A 610 12.29 14.87 9.65
N PRO A 611 13.43 14.94 8.94
CA PRO A 611 13.71 16.01 7.99
C PRO A 611 12.63 16.21 6.92
N VAL A 612 12.11 15.14 6.32
CA VAL A 612 11.01 15.20 5.33
C VAL A 612 9.76 15.83 5.93
N ILE A 613 9.33 15.39 7.12
CA ILE A 613 8.17 15.94 7.82
C ILE A 613 8.40 17.41 8.21
N ALA A 614 9.60 17.78 8.67
CA ALA A 614 9.93 19.17 9.00
C ALA A 614 9.82 20.09 7.78
N ALA A 615 10.31 19.67 6.62
CA ALA A 615 10.19 20.41 5.37
C ALA A 615 8.72 20.54 4.93
N LEU A 616 7.93 19.46 4.96
CA LEU A 616 6.50 19.49 4.62
C LEU A 616 5.70 20.46 5.48
N TYR A 617 5.85 20.39 6.81
CA TYR A 617 5.16 21.32 7.70
C TYR A 617 5.61 22.77 7.53
N SER A 618 6.87 23.00 7.14
CA SER A 618 7.34 24.36 6.84
C SER A 618 6.66 24.98 5.61
N VAL A 619 6.41 24.19 4.56
CA VAL A 619 5.66 24.63 3.37
C VAL A 619 4.19 24.85 3.73
N THR A 620 3.63 23.95 4.52
CA THR A 620 2.24 24.05 5.01
C THR A 620 2.04 25.35 5.81
N ASP A 621 2.98 25.71 6.69
CA ASP A 621 2.94 26.96 7.45
C ASP A 621 2.93 28.19 6.53
N LEU A 622 3.75 28.17 5.47
CA LEU A 622 3.78 29.25 4.49
C LEU A 622 2.48 29.32 3.69
N MET A 623 1.88 28.20 3.32
CA MET A 623 0.59 28.19 2.62
C MET A 623 -0.54 28.74 3.48
N GLN A 624 -0.64 28.28 4.73
CA GLN A 624 -1.63 28.75 5.70
C GLN A 624 -1.44 30.24 6.02
N ALA A 625 -0.20 30.70 6.13
CA ALA A 625 0.10 32.12 6.31
C ALA A 625 -0.06 32.95 5.03
N HIS A 626 -0.39 32.33 3.89
CA HIS A 626 -0.37 32.95 2.57
C HIS A 626 0.95 33.69 2.32
N ARG A 627 2.08 33.00 2.44
CA ARG A 627 3.44 33.53 2.24
C ARG A 627 4.32 32.67 1.32
N LEU A 628 3.78 31.60 0.76
CA LEU A 628 4.46 30.79 -0.24
C LEU A 628 4.40 31.47 -1.62
N ASN A 629 5.52 32.05 -2.08
CA ASN A 629 5.59 32.77 -3.36
C ASN A 629 6.03 31.87 -4.52
N ASN A 630 6.94 30.93 -4.24
CA ASN A 630 7.53 30.01 -5.22
C ASN A 630 6.95 28.61 -5.10
N ASP A 631 7.08 27.81 -6.15
CA ASP A 631 6.64 26.42 -6.15
C ASP A 631 7.65 25.57 -5.35
N VAL A 632 7.17 24.67 -4.49
CA VAL A 632 8.01 23.68 -3.80
C VAL A 632 7.62 22.28 -4.24
N ILE A 633 8.58 21.53 -4.77
CA ILE A 633 8.41 20.16 -5.23
C ILE A 633 9.12 19.22 -4.26
N PHE A 634 8.46 18.17 -3.82
CA PHE A 634 9.04 17.07 -3.08
C PHE A 634 9.25 15.89 -4.02
N LEU A 635 10.46 15.33 -4.01
CA LEU A 635 10.77 14.02 -4.57
C LEU A 635 11.29 13.13 -3.44
N ILE A 636 10.43 12.29 -2.89
CA ILE A 636 10.79 11.41 -1.76
C ILE A 636 10.86 9.97 -2.24
N GLU A 637 12.06 9.38 -2.28
CA GLU A 637 12.26 8.01 -2.76
C GLU A 637 12.20 6.96 -1.65
N GLY A 638 12.11 5.68 -2.03
CA GLY A 638 12.00 4.56 -1.10
C GLY A 638 13.08 3.49 -1.29
N GLU A 639 14.21 3.81 -1.91
CA GLU A 639 15.30 2.87 -2.18
C GLU A 639 16.69 3.45 -1.84
N GLU A 640 16.79 4.59 -1.14
CA GLU A 640 18.07 5.27 -0.89
C GLU A 640 19.04 4.36 -0.11
N GLU A 641 18.53 3.73 0.94
CA GLU A 641 19.25 2.79 1.80
C GLU A 641 19.56 1.46 1.11
N PHE A 642 19.06 1.29 -0.11
CA PHE A 642 19.32 0.17 -0.99
C PHE A 642 19.82 0.58 -2.39
N GLY A 643 20.48 1.75 -2.46
CA GLY A 643 21.24 2.21 -3.62
C GLY A 643 20.43 2.98 -4.67
N SER A 644 19.34 3.64 -4.27
CA SER A 644 18.46 4.47 -5.10
C SER A 644 18.00 3.81 -6.41
N ARG A 645 17.71 2.51 -6.34
CA ARG A 645 17.49 1.68 -7.54
C ARG A 645 16.19 2.06 -8.25
N GLY A 646 16.34 2.58 -9.47
CA GLY A 646 15.20 2.98 -10.31
C GLY A 646 14.78 4.45 -10.12
N PHE A 647 15.37 5.16 -9.15
CA PHE A 647 15.09 6.58 -8.91
C PHE A 647 15.40 7.45 -10.13
N GLU A 648 16.62 7.34 -10.68
CA GLU A 648 17.03 8.16 -11.83
C GLU A 648 16.09 7.98 -13.03
N GLU A 649 15.71 6.74 -13.28
CA GLU A 649 14.85 6.37 -14.40
C GLU A 649 13.42 6.88 -14.19
N ALA A 650 12.88 6.78 -12.97
CA ALA A 650 11.58 7.35 -12.63
C ALA A 650 11.58 8.88 -12.79
N VAL A 651 12.65 9.57 -12.40
CA VAL A 651 12.80 11.03 -12.57
C VAL A 651 12.88 11.40 -14.04
N ARG A 652 13.68 10.70 -14.86
CA ARG A 652 13.81 10.97 -16.30
C ARG A 652 12.48 10.78 -17.04
N ARG A 653 11.75 9.69 -16.76
CA ARG A 653 10.43 9.43 -17.34
C ARG A 653 9.40 10.51 -17.02
N ASN A 654 9.46 11.05 -15.80
CA ASN A 654 8.51 12.04 -15.31
C ASN A 654 9.06 13.48 -15.35
N LYS A 655 10.12 13.73 -16.14
CA LYS A 655 10.74 15.06 -16.24
C LYS A 655 9.77 16.13 -16.72
N GLY A 656 8.81 15.77 -17.58
CA GLY A 656 7.74 16.67 -18.03
C GLY A 656 6.82 17.13 -16.89
N LEU A 657 6.49 16.24 -15.96
CA LEU A 657 5.71 16.54 -14.76
C LEU A 657 6.50 17.40 -13.76
N ILE A 658 7.77 17.07 -13.53
CA ILE A 658 8.65 17.79 -12.60
C ILE A 658 8.97 19.20 -13.13
N GLY A 659 9.17 19.35 -14.43
CA GLY A 659 9.47 20.59 -15.12
C GLY A 659 10.85 21.18 -14.79
N HIS A 660 11.01 22.48 -15.03
CA HIS A 660 12.20 23.26 -14.66
C HIS A 660 12.45 23.20 -13.15
N VAL A 661 13.69 23.32 -12.69
CA VAL A 661 14.03 23.45 -11.26
C VAL A 661 15.07 24.55 -11.12
N ASP A 662 14.87 25.48 -10.19
CA ASP A 662 15.78 26.60 -9.94
C ASP A 662 16.79 26.29 -8.84
N TYR A 663 16.35 25.56 -7.81
CA TYR A 663 17.19 25.18 -6.67
C TYR A 663 16.85 23.77 -6.20
N ILE A 664 17.88 23.01 -5.78
CA ILE A 664 17.72 21.68 -5.19
C ILE A 664 18.16 21.73 -3.73
N LEU A 665 17.29 21.31 -2.82
CA LEU A 665 17.54 21.27 -1.38
C LEU A 665 17.46 19.83 -0.89
N LEU A 666 18.49 19.39 -0.18
CA LEU A 666 18.55 18.09 0.48
C LEU A 666 18.69 18.28 1.97
N ALA A 667 18.17 17.31 2.73
CA ALA A 667 18.25 17.32 4.18
C ALA A 667 18.61 15.94 4.71
N ASN A 668 19.74 15.38 4.25
CA ASN A 668 20.17 14.04 4.63
C ASN A 668 21.63 14.06 5.09
N SER A 669 21.88 14.68 6.24
CA SER A 669 23.22 14.83 6.81
C SER A 669 23.17 15.24 8.28
N TYR A 670 24.34 15.22 8.93
CA TYR A 670 24.50 15.44 10.37
C TYR A 670 25.53 16.52 10.65
N TRP A 671 25.35 17.21 11.77
CA TRP A 671 26.37 18.13 12.27
C TRP A 671 27.63 17.36 12.63
N LEU A 672 28.77 18.05 12.58
CA LEU A 672 30.06 17.47 12.93
C LEU A 672 30.17 17.10 14.41
N ASN A 673 29.45 17.83 15.27
CA ASN A 673 29.29 17.59 16.69
C ASN A 673 27.88 18.02 17.14
N ASP A 674 27.58 17.91 18.43
CA ASP A 674 26.24 18.21 18.96
C ASP A 674 26.00 19.70 19.24
N GLU A 675 26.99 20.56 19.03
CA GLU A 675 26.97 21.96 19.48
C GLU A 675 26.93 22.98 18.36
N VAL A 676 27.63 22.72 17.25
CA VAL A 676 27.91 23.70 16.20
C VAL A 676 27.13 23.36 14.93
N PRO A 677 26.22 24.25 14.49
CA PRO A 677 25.53 24.09 13.22
C PRO A 677 26.48 24.04 12.02
N CYS A 678 26.19 23.15 11.08
CA CYS A 678 27.00 22.89 9.90
C CYS A 678 26.19 23.04 8.60
N LEU A 679 26.88 23.22 7.48
CA LEU A 679 26.36 23.08 6.12
C LEU A 679 27.25 22.15 5.32
N THR A 680 26.67 21.12 4.70
CA THR A 680 27.43 20.14 3.93
C THR A 680 27.52 20.59 2.48
N TYR A 681 28.75 20.84 2.01
CA TYR A 681 29.01 21.29 0.63
C TYR A 681 29.75 20.25 -0.22
N GLY A 682 30.03 19.06 0.31
CA GLY A 682 30.60 18.00 -0.51
C GLY A 682 30.46 16.62 0.11
N LEU A 683 30.27 15.64 -0.74
CA LEU A 683 30.09 14.22 -0.41
C LEU A 683 31.05 13.38 -1.23
N ARG A 684 31.51 12.28 -0.66
CA ARG A 684 32.25 11.27 -1.41
C ARG A 684 31.31 10.46 -2.27
N GLY A 685 31.79 10.03 -3.43
CA GLY A 685 31.15 8.97 -4.20
C GLY A 685 31.55 7.60 -3.66
N VAL A 686 30.89 6.57 -4.16
CA VAL A 686 31.25 5.18 -3.87
C VAL A 686 31.13 4.33 -5.13
N LEU A 687 32.06 3.41 -5.30
CA LEU A 687 31.98 2.33 -6.27
C LEU A 687 32.23 1.02 -5.53
N HIS A 688 31.22 0.16 -5.47
CA HIS A 688 31.35 -1.21 -4.98
C HIS A 688 31.48 -2.16 -6.15
N ALA A 689 32.47 -3.05 -6.10
CA ALA A 689 32.66 -4.07 -7.12
C ALA A 689 33.06 -5.41 -6.49
N THR A 690 32.66 -6.49 -7.14
CA THR A 690 33.07 -7.85 -6.82
C THR A 690 33.96 -8.37 -7.95
N VAL A 691 35.19 -8.74 -7.59
CA VAL A 691 36.19 -9.30 -8.51
C VAL A 691 36.25 -10.81 -8.29
N CYS A 692 36.01 -11.61 -9.33
CA CYS A 692 36.01 -13.06 -9.27
C CYS A 692 37.06 -13.63 -10.23
N VAL A 693 37.71 -14.71 -9.81
CA VAL A 693 38.55 -15.56 -10.64
C VAL A 693 38.00 -16.99 -10.55
N ASP A 694 37.70 -17.57 -11.70
CA ASP A 694 37.10 -18.90 -11.84
C ASP A 694 38.05 -19.84 -12.61
N SER A 695 38.20 -21.06 -12.11
CA SER A 695 38.92 -22.13 -12.80
C SER A 695 37.97 -23.00 -13.62
N PRO A 696 38.39 -23.52 -14.79
CA PRO A 696 37.63 -24.56 -15.49
C PRO A 696 37.66 -25.92 -14.77
N ARG A 697 38.50 -26.08 -13.74
CA ARG A 697 38.65 -27.31 -12.96
C ARG A 697 37.87 -27.22 -11.64
N PRO A 698 37.37 -28.35 -11.09
CA PRO A 698 36.72 -28.36 -9.78
C PRO A 698 37.73 -28.13 -8.65
N ASP A 699 37.21 -27.98 -7.44
CA ASP A 699 37.96 -27.96 -6.19
C ASP A 699 38.85 -29.23 -6.09
N ILE A 700 40.16 -29.08 -5.86
CA ILE A 700 41.12 -30.21 -5.77
C ILE A 700 41.93 -30.19 -4.47
N HIS A 701 42.44 -31.34 -4.04
CA HIS A 701 43.22 -31.44 -2.80
C HIS A 701 44.62 -30.85 -2.99
N SER A 702 44.98 -29.80 -2.25
CA SER A 702 46.21 -29.03 -2.51
C SER A 702 47.50 -29.83 -2.32
N GLY A 703 47.50 -30.84 -1.44
CA GLY A 703 48.66 -31.70 -1.22
C GLY A 703 48.82 -32.87 -2.21
N VAL A 704 47.74 -33.28 -2.90
CA VAL A 704 47.75 -34.46 -3.77
C VAL A 704 47.76 -34.02 -5.23
N ASP A 705 46.90 -33.05 -5.56
CA ASP A 705 46.67 -32.57 -6.92
C ASP A 705 47.24 -31.17 -7.16
N GLY A 706 47.66 -30.47 -6.10
CA GLY A 706 48.34 -29.19 -6.21
C GLY A 706 49.69 -29.32 -6.91
N SER A 707 49.93 -28.46 -7.90
CA SER A 707 51.14 -28.49 -8.74
C SER A 707 51.46 -27.10 -9.24
N HIS A 708 52.74 -26.78 -9.43
CA HIS A 708 53.19 -25.53 -10.05
C HIS A 708 52.68 -25.33 -11.49
N LEU A 709 52.15 -26.38 -12.12
CA LEU A 709 51.50 -26.32 -13.44
C LEU A 709 50.02 -25.93 -13.35
N SER A 710 49.47 -25.75 -12.15
CA SER A 710 48.07 -25.42 -11.93
C SER A 710 47.92 -23.96 -11.55
N ASP A 711 47.16 -23.22 -12.35
CA ASP A 711 46.77 -21.85 -11.97
C ASP A 711 45.71 -21.88 -10.88
N GLU A 712 46.01 -21.29 -9.73
CA GLU A 712 45.14 -21.26 -8.56
C GLU A 712 44.33 -19.95 -8.50
N PRO A 713 42.99 -19.99 -8.54
CA PRO A 713 42.15 -18.79 -8.55
C PRO A 713 42.41 -17.81 -7.40
N LEU A 714 42.64 -18.31 -6.18
CA LEU A 714 42.92 -17.45 -5.02
C LEU A 714 44.26 -16.73 -5.17
N THR A 715 45.28 -17.42 -5.68
CA THR A 715 46.60 -16.85 -5.95
C THR A 715 46.50 -15.78 -7.02
N ASP A 716 45.83 -16.06 -8.14
CA ASP A 716 45.62 -15.10 -9.22
C ASP A 716 44.85 -13.86 -8.75
N LEU A 717 43.76 -14.05 -8.02
CA LEU A 717 42.97 -12.96 -7.44
C LEU A 717 43.83 -12.09 -6.52
N THR A 718 44.61 -12.72 -5.63
CA THR A 718 45.50 -12.01 -4.71
C THR A 718 46.56 -11.22 -5.46
N CYS A 719 47.18 -11.83 -6.48
CA CYS A 719 48.15 -11.19 -7.35
C CYS A 719 47.57 -9.96 -8.05
N VAL A 720 46.39 -10.08 -8.67
CA VAL A 720 45.72 -8.96 -9.35
C VAL A 720 45.35 -7.85 -8.38
N LEU A 721 44.71 -8.17 -7.25
CA LEU A 721 44.29 -7.17 -6.26
C LEU A 721 45.48 -6.47 -5.60
N SER A 722 46.62 -7.16 -5.46
CA SER A 722 47.86 -6.55 -4.95
C SER A 722 48.35 -5.39 -5.82
N LYS A 723 47.98 -5.35 -7.11
CA LYS A 723 48.35 -4.30 -8.07
C LYS A 723 47.45 -3.08 -8.04
N LEU A 724 46.43 -3.06 -7.17
CA LEU A 724 45.57 -1.89 -7.00
C LEU A 724 46.19 -0.82 -6.09
N LYS A 725 47.12 -1.20 -5.20
CA LYS A 725 47.74 -0.29 -4.22
C LYS A 725 49.26 -0.36 -4.27
N GLY A 726 49.90 0.80 -4.15
CA GLY A 726 51.34 0.98 -4.02
C GLY A 726 51.77 1.43 -2.62
N PRO A 727 53.03 1.87 -2.47
CA PRO A 727 53.54 2.41 -1.21
C PRO A 727 52.65 3.52 -0.65
N GLY A 728 52.44 3.52 0.67
CA GLY A 728 51.56 4.49 1.33
C GLY A 728 50.07 4.35 1.01
N ASN A 729 49.63 3.18 0.52
CA ASN A 729 48.25 2.90 0.09
C ASN A 729 47.76 3.71 -1.12
N ARG A 730 48.68 4.31 -1.90
CA ARG A 730 48.32 5.04 -3.12
C ARG A 730 47.71 4.10 -4.15
N ILE A 731 46.54 4.44 -4.68
CA ILE A 731 45.85 3.67 -5.72
C ILE A 731 46.63 3.75 -7.04
N LEU A 732 46.84 2.61 -7.70
CA LEU A 732 47.69 2.48 -8.90
C LEU A 732 46.91 2.30 -10.21
N ILE A 733 45.59 2.52 -10.19
CA ILE A 733 44.76 2.54 -11.40
C ILE A 733 45.23 3.73 -12.26
N PRO A 734 45.57 3.53 -13.55
CA PRO A 734 46.04 4.62 -14.40
C PRO A 734 45.01 5.74 -14.56
N GLY A 735 45.48 6.99 -14.52
CA GLY A 735 44.64 8.19 -14.62
C GLY A 735 43.72 8.45 -13.42
N PHE A 736 43.83 7.66 -12.34
CA PHE A 736 42.87 7.72 -11.23
C PHE A 736 42.79 9.08 -10.51
N TYR A 737 43.86 9.89 -10.53
CA TYR A 737 43.90 11.20 -9.86
C TYR A 737 43.76 12.39 -10.81
N ASP A 738 43.69 12.19 -12.13
CA ASP A 738 43.90 13.24 -13.14
C ASP A 738 42.82 14.35 -13.11
N GLY A 739 41.63 14.06 -12.58
CA GLY A 739 40.51 15.00 -12.47
C GLY A 739 40.33 15.65 -11.10
N ILE A 740 41.11 15.27 -10.07
CA ILE A 740 40.87 15.71 -8.69
C ILE A 740 41.32 17.17 -8.51
N PRO A 741 40.43 18.10 -8.09
CA PRO A 741 40.79 19.49 -7.87
C PRO A 741 41.87 19.66 -6.79
N ALA A 742 42.80 20.58 -7.03
CA ALA A 742 43.76 21.02 -6.02
C ALA A 742 43.06 21.67 -4.82
N LEU A 743 43.70 21.62 -3.64
CA LEU A 743 43.21 22.31 -2.45
C LEU A 743 43.37 23.82 -2.66
N THR A 744 42.26 24.57 -2.61
CA THR A 744 42.30 26.04 -2.71
C THR A 744 42.53 26.68 -1.33
N PRO A 745 43.06 27.92 -1.27
CA PRO A 745 43.22 28.64 -0.01
C PRO A 745 41.92 28.80 0.78
N GLU A 746 40.79 28.99 0.08
CA GLU A 746 39.47 29.14 0.70
C GLU A 746 38.97 27.82 1.27
N GLU A 747 39.18 26.70 0.57
CA GLU A 747 38.88 25.38 1.10
C GLU A 747 39.77 25.07 2.31
N GLU A 748 41.07 25.37 2.23
CA GLU A 748 42.02 25.19 3.32
C GLU A 748 41.61 25.95 4.60
N ALA A 749 41.21 27.21 4.46
CA ALA A 749 40.73 28.04 5.58
C ALA A 749 39.51 27.44 6.28
N ARG A 750 38.57 26.81 5.53
CA ARG A 750 37.43 26.10 6.14
C ARG A 750 37.88 24.91 6.99
N PHE A 751 38.90 24.17 6.55
CA PHE A 751 39.45 23.08 7.35
C PHE A 751 40.19 23.58 8.60
N ASP A 752 40.81 24.76 8.53
CA ASP A 752 41.42 25.42 9.70
C ASP A 752 40.35 25.81 10.73
N ASP A 753 39.25 26.42 10.29
CA ASP A 753 38.11 26.75 11.15
C ASP A 753 37.56 25.51 11.85
N ILE A 754 37.33 24.42 11.11
CA ILE A 754 36.84 23.15 11.65
C ILE A 754 37.84 22.56 12.67
N ALA A 755 39.12 22.51 12.32
CA ALA A 755 40.14 21.94 13.20
C ALA A 755 40.26 22.74 14.50
N SER A 756 40.17 24.07 14.44
CA SER A 756 40.23 24.94 15.62
C SER A 756 39.13 24.64 16.65
N ILE A 757 37.92 24.31 16.17
CA ILE A 757 36.76 24.00 17.02
C ILE A 757 36.86 22.57 17.57
N MET A 758 37.22 21.60 16.73
CA MET A 758 37.22 20.19 17.10
C MET A 758 38.38 19.78 18.04
N VAL A 759 39.53 20.47 17.99
CA VAL A 759 40.70 20.15 18.85
C VAL A 759 40.34 20.19 20.34
N HIS A 760 39.44 21.09 20.73
CA HIS A 760 39.00 21.24 22.12
C HIS A 760 38.02 20.17 22.59
N GLN A 761 37.52 19.31 21.68
CA GLN A 761 36.52 18.28 21.98
C GLN A 761 37.11 16.87 22.07
N GLN A 762 38.42 16.70 21.80
CA GLN A 762 39.07 15.38 21.90
C GLN A 762 39.57 15.08 23.33
N PRO A 763 39.40 13.83 23.83
CA PRO A 763 39.89 13.41 25.15
C PRO A 763 41.41 13.55 25.33
N GLN A 764 42.15 13.51 24.22
CA GLN A 764 43.56 13.87 24.15
C GLN A 764 43.71 14.92 23.05
N PRO A 765 44.31 16.10 23.34
CA PRO A 765 44.45 17.14 22.34
C PRO A 765 45.43 16.69 21.25
N ALA A 766 44.91 16.23 20.11
CA ALA A 766 45.68 16.16 18.88
C ALA A 766 46.00 17.60 18.43
N SER A 767 47.18 17.84 17.85
CA SER A 767 47.46 19.14 17.25
C SER A 767 46.46 19.43 16.13
N ALA A 768 46.04 20.69 15.99
CA ALA A 768 45.12 21.13 14.94
C ALA A 768 45.54 20.64 13.55
N ASP A 769 46.85 20.69 13.26
CA ASP A 769 47.42 20.23 11.99
C ASP A 769 47.21 18.72 11.75
N LYS A 770 47.30 17.89 12.80
CA LYS A 770 47.09 16.44 12.67
C LYS A 770 45.61 16.15 12.40
N LEU A 771 44.71 16.89 13.04
CA LEU A 771 43.28 16.77 12.81
C LEU A 771 42.89 17.24 11.40
N LYS A 772 43.37 18.42 10.97
CA LYS A 772 43.20 18.95 9.61
C LYS A 772 43.66 17.93 8.56
N ARG A 773 44.86 17.36 8.72
CA ARG A 773 45.37 16.30 7.82
C ARG A 773 44.47 15.07 7.80
N SER A 774 43.94 14.65 8.94
CA SER A 774 43.00 13.53 9.01
C SER A 774 41.68 13.83 8.31
N LEU A 775 41.13 15.04 8.47
CA LEU A 775 39.90 15.47 7.82
C LEU A 775 40.08 15.56 6.29
N LEU A 776 41.17 16.16 5.81
CA LEU A 776 41.52 16.19 4.38
C LEU A 776 41.58 14.76 3.80
N ALA A 777 42.26 13.84 4.47
CA ALA A 777 42.34 12.44 4.04
C ALA A 777 40.98 11.71 4.03
N ARG A 778 40.04 12.11 4.90
CA ARG A 778 38.70 11.50 5.03
C ARG A 778 37.67 12.09 4.09
N TRP A 779 37.82 13.34 3.67
CA TRP A 779 36.79 14.06 2.92
C TRP A 779 37.21 14.43 1.50
N ARG A 780 38.52 14.65 1.26
CA ARG A 780 39.04 15.11 -0.05
C ARG A 780 39.86 14.08 -0.81
N GLU A 781 40.53 13.16 -0.12
CA GLU A 781 41.35 12.15 -0.80
C GLU A 781 40.51 10.94 -1.20
N PRO A 782 40.77 10.27 -2.32
CA PRO A 782 40.10 9.01 -2.62
C PRO A 782 40.70 7.85 -1.80
N ASN A 783 39.96 6.75 -1.66
CA ASN A 783 40.44 5.55 -0.98
C ASN A 783 39.92 4.27 -1.64
N LEU A 784 40.70 3.19 -1.58
CA LEU A 784 40.30 1.85 -2.02
C LEU A 784 40.39 0.89 -0.85
N THR A 785 39.40 0.03 -0.67
CA THR A 785 39.41 -0.99 0.38
C THR A 785 39.10 -2.35 -0.22
N ILE A 786 39.92 -3.36 0.13
CA ILE A 786 39.63 -4.76 -0.14
C ILE A 786 39.00 -5.31 1.14
N HIS A 787 37.75 -5.78 1.07
CA HIS A 787 36.97 -6.09 2.27
C HIS A 787 37.20 -7.51 2.79
N LYS A 788 37.11 -8.50 1.89
CA LYS A 788 37.22 -9.93 2.23
C LYS A 788 37.54 -10.75 0.99
N TYR A 789 38.11 -11.92 1.22
CA TYR A 789 38.26 -12.98 0.23
C TYR A 789 37.25 -14.09 0.53
N LYS A 790 36.72 -14.72 -0.51
CA LYS A 790 35.86 -15.90 -0.45
C LYS A 790 36.37 -16.91 -1.46
N VAL A 791 36.28 -18.19 -1.12
CA VAL A 791 36.65 -19.29 -2.01
C VAL A 791 35.56 -20.37 -1.99
N SER A 792 35.51 -21.21 -3.03
CA SER A 792 34.70 -22.42 -3.05
C SER A 792 35.31 -23.54 -2.21
N GLY A 793 34.46 -24.49 -1.79
CA GLY A 793 34.87 -25.69 -1.08
C GLY A 793 34.83 -25.57 0.45
N PRO A 794 34.98 -26.70 1.16
CA PRO A 794 35.04 -26.72 2.62
C PRO A 794 36.37 -26.13 3.13
N ASP A 795 36.38 -25.65 4.38
CA ASP A 795 37.60 -25.18 5.05
C ASP A 795 38.62 -26.35 5.13
N GLY A 796 39.81 -26.19 4.52
CA GLY A 796 40.84 -27.24 4.50
C GLY A 796 41.95 -27.05 3.46
N SER A 797 42.77 -28.10 3.27
CA SER A 797 43.88 -28.14 2.30
C SER A 797 43.38 -28.36 0.87
N LEU A 798 42.82 -27.32 0.27
CA LEU A 798 42.19 -27.35 -1.05
C LEU A 798 42.74 -26.23 -1.95
N VAL A 799 42.86 -26.49 -3.25
CA VAL A 799 42.90 -25.47 -4.29
C VAL A 799 41.47 -25.28 -4.80
N SER A 800 40.87 -24.15 -4.43
CA SER A 800 39.49 -23.80 -4.78
C SER A 800 39.36 -23.42 -6.25
N SER A 801 38.33 -23.93 -6.91
CA SER A 801 37.93 -23.61 -8.28
C SER A 801 37.40 -22.19 -8.45
N HIS A 802 36.93 -21.54 -7.38
CA HIS A 802 36.44 -20.17 -7.40
C HIS A 802 37.09 -19.36 -6.28
N ALA A 803 37.49 -18.13 -6.61
CA ALA A 803 37.86 -17.12 -5.63
C ALA A 803 37.21 -15.78 -5.97
N SER A 804 36.68 -15.08 -4.96
CA SER A 804 36.10 -13.74 -5.14
C SER A 804 36.46 -12.79 -4.00
N SER A 805 36.51 -11.50 -4.32
CA SER A 805 36.73 -10.44 -3.34
C SER A 805 35.81 -9.25 -3.60
N HIS A 806 35.26 -8.71 -2.51
CA HIS A 806 34.49 -7.47 -2.55
C HIS A 806 35.45 -6.30 -2.30
N ILE A 807 35.42 -5.32 -3.20
CA ILE A 807 36.22 -4.09 -3.09
C ILE A 807 35.30 -2.87 -3.11
N SER A 808 35.76 -1.78 -2.49
CA SER A 808 35.12 -0.48 -2.60
C SER A 808 36.12 0.63 -2.87
N LEU A 809 35.68 1.61 -3.65
CA LEU A 809 36.42 2.84 -3.90
C LEU A 809 35.56 4.01 -3.40
N ARG A 810 36.13 4.84 -2.53
CA ARG A 810 35.58 6.14 -2.17
C ARG A 810 36.12 7.15 -3.16
N LEU A 811 35.21 7.74 -3.93
CA LEU A 811 35.50 8.69 -4.98
C LEU A 811 35.35 10.11 -4.45
N VAL A 812 36.06 11.06 -5.06
CA VAL A 812 36.04 12.47 -4.68
C VAL A 812 35.74 13.34 -5.90
N PRO A 813 35.24 14.57 -5.72
CA PRO A 813 34.87 15.45 -6.82
C PRO A 813 35.97 15.54 -7.87
N GLY A 814 35.56 15.53 -9.16
CA GLY A 814 36.48 15.41 -10.30
C GLY A 814 36.68 13.98 -10.79
N GLN A 815 36.16 12.97 -10.08
CA GLN A 815 36.13 11.57 -10.53
C GLN A 815 34.72 11.15 -10.97
N GLU A 816 34.53 10.93 -12.26
CA GLU A 816 33.28 10.37 -12.80
C GLU A 816 33.23 8.85 -12.55
N VAL A 817 32.16 8.35 -11.94
CA VAL A 817 32.09 6.96 -11.45
C VAL A 817 32.22 5.93 -12.56
N GLU A 818 31.64 6.20 -13.73
CA GLU A 818 31.72 5.30 -14.90
C GLU A 818 33.14 5.22 -15.46
N HIS A 819 33.86 6.34 -15.51
CA HIS A 819 35.25 6.35 -15.95
C HIS A 819 36.14 5.56 -14.99
N VAL A 820 35.92 5.71 -13.67
CA VAL A 820 36.68 4.96 -12.66
C VAL A 820 36.35 3.47 -12.74
N ALA A 821 35.09 3.09 -12.94
CA ALA A 821 34.70 1.69 -13.11
C ALA A 821 35.36 1.06 -14.34
N ALA A 822 35.34 1.75 -15.48
CA ALA A 822 36.01 1.29 -16.70
C ALA A 822 37.54 1.19 -16.53
N ALA A 823 38.16 2.17 -15.87
CA ALA A 823 39.61 2.16 -15.61
C ALA A 823 40.02 1.04 -14.64
N LEU A 824 39.20 0.78 -13.61
CA LEU A 824 39.38 -0.34 -12.69
C LEU A 824 39.31 -1.68 -13.43
N GLU A 825 38.25 -1.90 -14.21
CA GLU A 825 38.07 -3.14 -14.98
C GLU A 825 39.22 -3.36 -15.95
N TRP A 826 39.60 -2.32 -16.71
CA TRP A 826 40.72 -2.38 -17.63
C TRP A 826 42.03 -2.72 -16.93
N HIS A 827 42.32 -2.08 -15.79
CA HIS A 827 43.55 -2.34 -15.03
C HIS A 827 43.59 -3.77 -14.50
N LEU A 828 42.49 -4.25 -13.92
CA LEU A 828 42.38 -5.63 -13.42
C LEU A 828 42.58 -6.65 -14.56
N ARG A 829 41.90 -6.47 -15.70
CA ARG A 829 42.04 -7.34 -16.88
C ARG A 829 43.46 -7.34 -17.41
N ARG A 830 44.11 -6.17 -17.47
CA ARG A 830 45.50 -6.05 -17.90
C ARG A 830 46.44 -6.79 -16.94
N GLN A 831 46.30 -6.59 -15.63
CA GLN A 831 47.16 -7.27 -14.65
C GLN A 831 46.93 -8.78 -14.63
N PHE A 832 45.69 -9.23 -14.82
CA PHE A 832 45.39 -10.66 -14.94
C PHE A 832 46.02 -11.26 -16.21
N GLY A 833 45.98 -10.55 -17.34
CA GLY A 833 46.62 -10.99 -18.58
C GLY A 833 48.14 -11.16 -18.48
N LEU A 834 48.81 -10.48 -17.55
CA LEU A 834 50.25 -10.64 -17.29
C LEU A 834 50.59 -11.89 -16.48
N LEU A 835 49.59 -12.55 -15.87
CA LEU A 835 49.81 -13.80 -15.14
C LEU A 835 49.88 -15.02 -16.07
N GLU A 836 49.42 -14.88 -17.32
CA GLU A 836 49.31 -15.98 -18.30
C GLU A 836 48.49 -17.19 -17.79
N SER A 837 47.60 -16.95 -16.83
CA SER A 837 46.73 -17.95 -16.20
C SER A 837 45.61 -18.42 -17.13
N GLN A 838 45.26 -19.70 -17.04
CA GLN A 838 44.12 -20.31 -17.72
C GLN A 838 42.77 -20.05 -17.03
N ASN A 839 42.79 -19.45 -15.84
CA ASN A 839 41.58 -19.08 -15.13
C ASN A 839 40.88 -17.89 -15.83
N ARG A 840 39.65 -17.59 -15.40
CA ARG A 840 38.82 -16.52 -15.96
C ARG A 840 38.54 -15.43 -14.92
N LEU A 841 38.94 -14.20 -15.23
CA LEU A 841 38.57 -13.02 -14.44
C LEU A 841 37.19 -12.48 -14.83
N SER A 842 36.38 -12.12 -13.85
CA SER A 842 35.18 -11.29 -14.02
C SER A 842 35.11 -10.18 -12.97
N VAL A 843 34.54 -9.03 -13.34
CA VAL A 843 34.37 -7.86 -12.47
C VAL A 843 32.91 -7.42 -12.56
N ASN A 844 32.22 -7.41 -11.42
CA ASN A 844 30.81 -7.01 -11.33
C ASN A 844 30.71 -5.73 -10.50
N VAL A 845 30.06 -4.69 -11.02
CA VAL A 845 29.80 -3.45 -10.26
C VAL A 845 28.47 -3.60 -9.53
N ASP A 846 28.52 -3.57 -8.19
CA ASP A 846 27.38 -3.87 -7.32
C ASP A 846 26.57 -2.62 -6.94
N ASN A 847 27.25 -1.48 -6.76
CA ASN A 847 26.66 -0.20 -6.39
C ASN A 847 27.55 0.96 -6.86
N LYS A 848 26.95 2.09 -7.25
CA LYS A 848 27.63 3.30 -7.68
C LYS A 848 26.93 4.56 -7.15
N ALA A 849 27.71 5.54 -6.70
CA ALA A 849 27.25 6.89 -6.40
C ALA A 849 28.35 7.88 -6.81
N GLU A 850 27.98 8.94 -7.49
CA GLU A 850 28.93 9.98 -7.88
C GLU A 850 29.33 10.86 -6.68
N PRO A 851 30.58 11.34 -6.63
CA PRO A 851 30.96 12.37 -5.68
C PRO A 851 30.26 13.69 -6.00
N TRP A 852 30.02 14.50 -4.97
CA TRP A 852 29.35 15.79 -5.11
C TRP A 852 30.15 16.91 -4.45
N LEU A 853 30.14 18.09 -5.07
CA LEU A 853 30.73 19.31 -4.57
C LEU A 853 29.83 20.48 -4.94
N GLY A 854 29.13 21.02 -3.96
CA GLY A 854 28.34 22.24 -4.10
C GLY A 854 29.21 23.49 -4.03
N ASP A 855 28.68 24.60 -4.50
CA ASP A 855 29.30 25.93 -4.42
C ASP A 855 28.79 26.70 -3.20
N PRO A 856 29.58 26.86 -2.12
CA PRO A 856 29.16 27.61 -0.93
C PRO A 856 28.86 29.09 -1.18
N GLY A 857 29.27 29.64 -2.33
CA GLY A 857 29.03 31.03 -2.70
C GLY A 857 27.70 31.29 -3.42
N ASN A 858 26.95 30.24 -3.77
CA ASN A 858 25.68 30.42 -4.49
C ASN A 858 24.53 30.90 -3.57
N ASP A 859 23.46 31.36 -4.19
CA ASP A 859 22.32 31.97 -3.48
C ASP A 859 21.67 31.02 -2.46
N ILE A 860 21.54 29.72 -2.77
CA ILE A 860 20.90 28.74 -1.87
C ILE A 860 21.76 28.47 -0.62
N PHE A 861 23.08 28.34 -0.75
CA PHE A 861 23.99 28.20 0.40
C PHE A 861 24.00 29.46 1.27
N CYS A 862 24.07 30.64 0.67
CA CYS A 862 24.00 31.91 1.40
C CYS A 862 22.68 32.06 2.16
N THR A 863 21.55 31.73 1.52
CA THR A 863 20.22 31.79 2.13
C THR A 863 20.09 30.82 3.30
N LEU A 864 20.57 29.58 3.13
CA LEU A 864 20.63 28.58 4.20
C LEU A 864 21.52 29.05 5.36
N GLY A 865 22.70 29.59 5.08
CA GLY A 865 23.63 30.08 6.08
C GLY A 865 23.01 31.17 6.96
N GLN A 866 22.32 32.13 6.33
CA GLN A 866 21.58 33.18 7.05
C GLN A 866 20.43 32.60 7.89
N ALA A 867 19.63 31.69 7.32
CA ALA A 867 18.53 31.04 8.02
C ALA A 867 19.02 30.26 9.25
N ILE A 868 20.15 29.55 9.17
CA ILE A 868 20.74 28.84 10.32
C ILE A 868 21.18 29.82 11.40
N MET A 869 21.84 30.93 11.04
CA MET A 869 22.27 31.94 12.00
C MET A 869 21.10 32.59 12.74
N GLU A 870 20.01 32.87 12.03
CA GLU A 870 18.79 33.41 12.62
C GLU A 870 18.05 32.41 13.51
N ALA A 871 18.03 31.13 13.15
CA ALA A 871 17.42 30.08 13.96
C ALA A 871 18.24 29.79 15.23
N TRP A 872 19.56 30.00 15.22
CA TRP A 872 20.49 29.69 16.31
C TRP A 872 21.40 30.86 16.69
N PRO A 873 20.86 32.03 17.08
CA PRO A 873 21.67 33.24 17.28
C PRO A 873 22.69 33.07 18.42
N ASP A 874 22.36 32.28 19.43
CA ASP A 874 23.24 32.03 20.58
C ASP A 874 24.42 31.10 20.27
N ARG A 875 24.43 30.45 19.09
CA ARG A 875 25.52 29.57 18.65
C ARG A 875 26.63 30.31 17.90
N PHE A 876 26.41 31.57 17.53
CA PHE A 876 27.36 32.37 16.76
C PHE A 876 27.90 33.58 17.54
N GLU A 877 29.08 34.07 17.15
CA GLU A 877 29.62 35.33 17.67
C GLU A 877 28.76 36.53 17.23
N ARG A 878 28.44 37.44 18.16
CA ARG A 878 27.76 38.69 17.82
C ARG A 878 28.77 39.66 17.22
N VAL A 879 28.55 40.05 15.96
CA VAL A 879 29.27 41.19 15.35
C VAL A 879 28.69 42.48 15.95
N PRO A 880 29.49 43.35 16.62
CA PRO A 880 28.99 44.65 17.07
C PRO A 880 28.57 45.51 15.88
N GLN A 881 27.37 46.09 15.93
CA GLN A 881 26.73 46.88 14.84
C GLN A 881 27.41 48.22 14.48
N GLY A 882 28.74 48.36 14.62
CA GLY A 882 29.45 49.63 14.45
C GLY A 882 30.53 49.70 13.35
N GLN A 883 30.80 48.63 12.59
CA GLN A 883 31.96 48.60 11.67
C GLN A 883 31.65 48.14 10.23
N GLN A 884 30.47 48.46 9.69
CA GLN A 884 30.19 48.25 8.25
C GLN A 884 30.71 49.37 7.32
N HIS A 885 31.36 50.41 7.86
CA HIS A 885 32.02 51.44 7.05
C HIS A 885 33.46 51.69 7.52
N ARG A 886 34.37 50.74 7.25
CA ARG A 886 35.80 51.00 6.99
C ARG A 886 36.53 49.68 6.73
N HIS A 887 36.50 49.21 5.49
CA HIS A 887 37.59 48.40 4.95
C HIS A 887 37.72 48.64 3.45
N GLN A 888 38.21 49.83 3.12
CA GLN A 888 39.26 49.96 2.11
C GLN A 888 40.40 50.73 2.76
N GLN A 889 41.62 50.23 2.58
CA GLN A 889 42.93 50.72 3.04
C GLN A 889 43.42 50.24 4.41
N GLY A 890 44.65 49.67 4.40
CA GLY A 890 45.55 49.65 5.55
C GLY A 890 46.00 48.25 5.98
N ALA A 891 47.21 47.87 5.58
CA ALA A 891 47.90 46.66 6.00
C ALA A 891 48.61 46.81 7.36
N GLN A 892 48.99 45.66 7.93
CA GLN A 892 50.06 45.38 8.90
C GLN A 892 49.84 45.65 10.42
N ALA A 893 50.36 44.65 11.16
CA ALA A 893 50.80 44.64 12.57
C ALA A 893 49.74 44.45 13.66
N GLN A 894 49.65 43.24 14.24
CA GLN A 894 50.39 42.87 15.46
C GLN A 894 50.02 41.46 15.94
N ALA A 895 51.04 40.68 16.26
CA ALA A 895 50.97 39.43 16.98
C ALA A 895 50.88 39.67 18.50
N GLN A 896 50.40 38.64 19.20
CA GLN A 896 50.44 38.39 20.65
C GLN A 896 49.40 39.11 21.53
N ALA A 897 48.39 38.34 21.98
CA ALA A 897 48.04 38.26 23.39
C ALA A 897 47.30 36.94 23.69
N SER A 898 47.88 36.19 24.62
CA SER A 898 47.35 35.01 25.29
C SER A 898 46.04 35.29 26.03
N SER A 899 45.01 34.46 25.83
CA SER A 899 43.98 34.24 26.86
C SER A 899 43.53 32.78 26.85
N VAL A 900 43.55 32.19 28.04
CA VAL A 900 43.15 30.81 28.34
C VAL A 900 41.63 30.76 28.46
N GLY A 901 40.99 29.84 27.73
CA GLY A 901 39.84 29.09 28.25
C GLY A 901 38.43 29.64 28.07
N ARG A 902 38.02 30.02 26.85
CA ARG A 902 36.59 29.99 26.45
C ARG A 902 36.51 29.56 24.99
N ALA A 903 35.79 28.47 24.71
CA ALA A 903 35.57 28.01 23.33
C ALA A 903 34.97 29.17 22.51
N THR A 904 35.70 29.62 21.49
CA THR A 904 35.26 30.67 20.57
C THR A 904 34.13 30.13 19.71
N LYS A 905 32.97 30.78 19.75
CA LYS A 905 31.82 30.43 18.90
C LYS A 905 32.18 30.78 17.44
N PRO A 906 31.72 30.02 16.44
CA PRO A 906 31.99 30.39 15.05
C PRO A 906 31.21 31.67 14.68
N ARG A 907 31.66 32.39 13.66
CA ARG A 907 30.97 33.58 13.11
C ARG A 907 29.87 33.24 12.10
N GLN A 908 29.95 32.04 11.51
CA GLN A 908 29.04 31.51 10.50
C GLN A 908 28.93 29.99 10.67
N PRO A 909 27.93 29.30 10.08
CA PRO A 909 27.87 27.85 10.09
C PRO A 909 29.14 27.23 9.51
N LEU A 910 29.57 26.09 10.04
CA LEU A 910 30.74 25.41 9.51
C LEU A 910 30.40 24.74 8.18
N TYR A 911 31.12 25.11 7.13
CA TYR A 911 31.02 24.45 5.83
C TYR A 911 31.85 23.17 5.86
N ILE A 912 31.19 22.02 5.92
CA ILE A 912 31.82 20.71 6.05
C ILE A 912 31.67 19.88 4.77
N ARG A 913 32.56 18.92 4.61
CA ARG A 913 32.39 17.80 3.68
C ARG A 913 32.10 16.55 4.50
N GLU A 914 31.53 15.54 3.85
CA GLU A 914 31.21 14.28 4.52
C GLU A 914 31.78 13.08 3.77
N GLY A 915 32.03 12.02 4.53
CA GLY A 915 32.51 10.75 3.99
C GLY A 915 31.40 9.84 3.44
N GLY A 916 30.14 10.18 3.74
CA GLY A 916 28.95 9.53 3.22
C GLY A 916 28.73 9.83 1.73
N SER A 917 27.73 9.16 1.16
CA SER A 917 27.36 9.26 -0.25
C SER A 917 25.84 9.32 -0.33
N ILE A 918 25.30 10.26 -1.11
CA ILE A 918 23.87 10.36 -1.42
C ILE A 918 23.78 10.31 -2.94
N PRO A 919 23.33 9.20 -3.55
CA PRO A 919 23.37 9.03 -5.01
C PRO A 919 22.60 10.13 -5.78
N ALA A 920 21.47 10.58 -5.22
CA ALA A 920 20.54 11.47 -5.90
C ALA A 920 21.09 12.89 -6.16
N ILE A 921 21.91 13.45 -5.27
CA ILE A 921 22.25 14.89 -5.32
C ILE A 921 22.93 15.30 -6.62
N ARG A 922 23.96 14.56 -7.03
CA ARG A 922 24.74 14.87 -8.23
C ARG A 922 23.96 14.56 -9.50
N PHE A 923 23.16 13.49 -9.47
CA PHE A 923 22.24 13.17 -10.55
C PHE A 923 21.21 14.29 -10.78
N LEU A 924 20.54 14.76 -9.72
CA LEU A 924 19.55 15.83 -9.81
C LEU A 924 20.16 17.14 -10.33
N GLU A 925 21.36 17.53 -9.86
CA GLU A 925 22.06 18.70 -10.40
C GLU A 925 22.33 18.57 -11.91
N LYS A 926 22.84 17.42 -12.37
CA LYS A 926 23.11 17.16 -13.79
C LYS A 926 21.82 17.14 -14.63
N GLU A 927 20.77 16.51 -14.11
CA GLU A 927 19.51 16.29 -14.83
C GLU A 927 18.71 17.59 -14.99
N PHE A 928 18.71 18.46 -13.98
CA PHE A 928 17.96 19.71 -13.98
C PHE A 928 18.80 20.96 -14.26
N GLY A 929 20.13 20.87 -14.20
CA GLY A 929 21.02 22.03 -14.39
C GLY A 929 20.90 23.08 -13.27
N ALA A 930 20.47 22.67 -12.07
CA ALA A 930 20.18 23.55 -10.95
C ALA A 930 21.20 23.37 -9.81
N PRO A 931 21.58 24.44 -9.08
CA PRO A 931 22.46 24.34 -7.91
C PRO A 931 21.79 23.56 -6.77
N ALA A 932 22.53 22.63 -6.15
CA ALA A 932 22.09 21.92 -4.96
C ALA A 932 22.74 22.42 -3.66
N ALA A 933 22.05 22.26 -2.54
CA ALA A 933 22.60 22.42 -1.20
C ALA A 933 22.10 21.31 -0.27
N ASN A 934 22.95 20.84 0.64
CA ASN A 934 22.61 19.82 1.64
C ASN A 934 22.61 20.45 3.04
N PHE A 935 21.47 20.40 3.72
CA PHE A 935 21.26 20.95 5.05
C PHE A 935 21.25 19.84 6.13
N PRO A 936 22.27 19.81 7.00
CA PRO A 936 22.34 18.89 8.12
C PRO A 936 21.29 19.18 9.20
N CYS A 937 20.27 18.32 9.32
CA CYS A 937 19.23 18.45 10.33
C CYS A 937 19.60 17.73 11.65
N GLY A 938 20.27 16.58 11.54
CA GLY A 938 20.65 15.75 12.69
C GLY A 938 21.94 16.21 13.37
N ARG A 939 22.20 15.69 14.57
CA ARG A 939 23.46 15.87 15.32
C ARG A 939 24.39 14.68 15.12
N ALA A 940 25.67 14.86 15.48
CA ALA A 940 26.64 13.77 15.42
C ALA A 940 26.26 12.57 16.30
N SER A 941 25.55 12.80 17.42
CA SER A 941 25.11 11.74 18.34
C SER A 941 23.73 11.14 18.04
N ASP A 942 23.14 11.45 16.88
CA ASP A 942 21.82 10.93 16.48
C ASP A 942 21.85 9.45 16.07
N ALA A 943 23.06 8.87 15.91
CA ALA A 943 23.28 7.44 15.74
C ALA A 943 22.53 6.82 14.54
N ALA A 944 22.49 7.56 13.42
CA ALA A 944 21.98 7.05 12.16
C ALA A 944 22.59 5.70 11.78
N HIS A 945 21.76 4.82 11.23
CA HIS A 945 22.04 3.40 10.95
C HIS A 945 22.35 2.51 12.15
N LEU A 946 22.61 3.07 13.32
CA LEU A 946 22.94 2.35 14.55
C LEU A 946 21.70 2.12 15.40
N ASP A 947 21.90 1.42 16.52
CA ASP A 947 20.87 1.16 17.51
C ASP A 947 20.57 2.43 18.34
N ASN A 948 19.31 2.62 18.73
CA ASN A 948 18.83 3.81 19.44
C ASN A 948 19.02 5.11 18.65
N GLU A 949 18.84 5.04 17.33
CA GLU A 949 18.71 6.23 16.49
C GLU A 949 17.71 7.19 17.12
N ARG A 950 18.09 8.46 17.15
CA ARG A 950 17.32 9.52 17.78
C ARG A 950 17.48 10.83 17.02
N MET A 951 16.54 11.73 17.22
CA MET A 951 16.64 13.12 16.74
C MET A 951 16.33 14.07 17.89
N SER A 952 17.14 15.11 18.07
CA SER A 952 16.82 16.14 19.05
C SER A 952 15.55 16.89 18.65
N LEU A 953 14.59 17.03 19.57
CA LEU A 953 13.36 17.77 19.31
C LEU A 953 13.65 19.23 18.93
N VAL A 954 14.66 19.83 19.55
CA VAL A 954 15.09 21.21 19.22
C VAL A 954 15.59 21.27 17.78
N ASN A 955 16.36 20.29 17.33
CA ASN A 955 16.85 20.24 15.95
C ASN A 955 15.71 20.06 14.95
N LEU A 956 14.74 19.18 15.23
CA LEU A 956 13.57 18.98 14.38
C LEU A 956 12.75 20.27 14.22
N LEU A 957 12.47 20.96 15.32
CA LEU A 957 11.72 22.22 15.30
C LEU A 957 12.50 23.34 14.59
N LYS A 958 13.82 23.41 14.81
CA LYS A 958 14.69 24.39 14.16
C LYS A 958 14.87 24.10 12.67
N ALA A 959 14.89 22.84 12.26
CA ALA A 959 14.89 22.46 10.84
C ALA A 959 13.62 22.97 10.15
N ARG A 960 12.43 22.76 10.72
CA ARG A 960 11.17 23.34 10.22
C ARG A 960 11.24 24.86 10.10
N GLU A 961 11.78 25.54 11.12
CA GLU A 961 11.95 27.00 11.11
C GLU A 961 12.88 27.46 9.98
N ILE A 962 14.01 26.77 9.79
CA ILE A 962 15.00 27.06 8.75
C ILE A 962 14.42 26.83 7.36
N PHE A 963 13.78 25.68 7.11
CA PHE A 963 13.10 25.39 5.84
C PHE A 963 12.06 26.44 5.50
N ARG A 964 11.26 26.86 6.50
CA ARG A 964 10.26 27.93 6.32
C ARG A 964 10.90 29.25 5.89
N MET A 965 12.07 29.60 6.44
CA MET A 965 12.80 30.81 6.03
C MET A 965 13.38 30.67 4.63
N VAL A 966 13.96 29.52 4.29
CA VAL A 966 14.56 29.25 2.98
C VAL A 966 13.50 29.26 1.88
N PHE A 967 12.40 28.50 2.02
CA PHE A 967 11.31 28.47 1.06
C PHE A 967 10.57 29.81 0.90
N ALA A 968 10.67 30.71 1.87
CA ALA A 968 10.09 32.05 1.78
C ALA A 968 11.03 33.09 1.12
N ARG A 969 12.34 32.84 1.13
CA ARG A 969 13.37 33.77 0.64
C ARG A 969 13.85 33.46 -0.76
N LEU A 970 14.01 32.17 -1.07
CA LEU A 970 14.23 31.68 -2.43
C LEU A 970 12.96 31.88 -3.24
#